data_AF-A0A8C1SKB9-F1
#
_entry.id   AF-A0A8C1SKB9-F1
#
_cell.length_a   1.000
_cell.length_b   1.000
_cell.length_c   1.000
_cell.angle_alpha   90.00
_cell.angle_beta   90.00
_cell.angle_gamma   90.00
#
_symmetry.space_group_name_H-M   'P 1'
#
loop_
_entity.id
_entity.type
_entity.pdbx_description
1 polymer ?
#
loop_
_entity_poly.entity_id
_entity_poly.type
_entity_poly.pdbx_seq_one_letter_code
_entity_poly.pdbx_strand_id
1 'polypeptide(L)'
;MASTQQSAQEFLGNGRNLLTRYHLNCDPVIEALNQCKFFQTHELNSIESVENSQDKINIILDIVIAKGEEACYKFLKILDKKRFQVFPRPGLVSPDLHHWISCFSFQDEPQSQTANKADSDPCTTYQGLLRWKARQILDDKWNLSMNFLKNEQKRKPFTYIPLVMDTECSTVAKLKKNKGYKKSRSKKLKTYIPTDKKMLSPKDLLMNDEKSILLVGKPGVGKTTVALEILRLWTEEKSIPVSYVFYFDEPLMRVFSQSPYPQTLKDLLFQKYICPDEESDHVLENIESNSENVVLIFDGVMDVIVNSVIIQLMEKKLLKDAKILTTCRPEAEDTGYLSDWQSYRVEVQGFNHKSIYEYFKWMLGTTDDIGALKNPELFSLCSVPLYAFIVAACIFVSPAEARNKPFTVTEIYVRIFRFCMKQHGHQDVEHLDKYIKDNKRDIINLALASYKAMLAKTVNLTDLDHEDKSVQNAFLTKQFWNPSTTSCKVYAFLHNTMQEFWAALHIILNPDKITTLLDQCQSDEDGKYLKYIAPFLSGLLADNLFELIKCLVPVEQIKATRVKYFQQIIDTFLYTKEQNQEGDCEQFVEADNILFVCRCLYEYQSADACRIFLEKVQYELDLKDQTLDPYQCCVISYVVNQAVHRKIELDLIDCSITDPGLKLLLSSLKNLKFLRSTSMLKSQMWRVALEAGQFSDFDSLLSLFSFEMHLSALETLDQKVFQRIGEVLKNKRSAISVHLILHVNGEVITRSLQKAIFDSLPNIEVIGIFPHQFKVAIETELYLQGAIYEMKTGQ
;
A
#
# COMPACT_ATOMS: atom_id res chain seq x y z
N MET A 1 -46.21 25.96 -1.72
CA MET A 1 -47.31 25.64 -0.77
C MET A 1 -46.67 25.38 0.59
N ALA A 2 -47.28 25.89 1.67
CA ALA A 2 -46.71 25.96 3.01
C ALA A 2 -46.17 24.59 3.52
N SER A 3 -44.93 24.59 3.99
CA SER A 3 -44.25 23.42 4.57
C SER A 3 -44.75 23.16 5.99
N THR A 4 -45.68 22.24 6.17
CA THR A 4 -45.82 21.51 7.43
C THR A 4 -44.81 20.37 7.41
N GLN A 5 -43.88 20.34 8.38
CA GLN A 5 -43.00 19.18 8.60
C GLN A 5 -43.88 17.96 8.89
N GLN A 6 -44.10 17.14 7.86
CA GLN A 6 -44.88 15.91 7.97
C GLN A 6 -44.06 14.89 8.77
N SER A 7 -44.71 14.18 9.71
CA SER A 7 -44.03 13.13 10.49
C SER A 7 -43.59 11.99 9.56
N ALA A 8 -42.54 11.25 9.90
CA ALA A 8 -42.08 10.08 9.17
C ALA A 8 -43.18 9.03 9.02
N GLN A 9 -43.97 8.79 10.07
CA GLN A 9 -45.09 7.87 10.04
C GLN A 9 -46.22 8.38 9.13
N GLU A 10 -46.51 9.68 9.15
CA GLU A 10 -47.52 10.30 8.28
C GLU A 10 -47.07 10.33 6.81
N PHE A 11 -45.78 10.60 6.55
CA PHE A 11 -45.16 10.59 5.22
C PHE A 11 -45.18 9.19 4.62
N LEU A 12 -44.77 8.19 5.41
CA LEU A 12 -44.78 6.79 5.00
C LEU A 12 -46.22 6.27 4.83
N GLY A 13 -47.15 6.69 5.69
CA GLY A 13 -48.58 6.38 5.56
C GLY A 13 -49.18 6.90 4.25
N ASN A 14 -48.92 8.16 3.91
CA ASN A 14 -49.38 8.77 2.65
C ASN A 14 -48.69 8.17 1.42
N GLY A 15 -47.44 7.71 1.58
CA GLY A 15 -46.67 7.02 0.55
C GLY A 15 -46.94 5.53 0.41
N ARG A 16 -47.74 4.92 1.29
CA ARG A 16 -47.97 3.47 1.32
C ARG A 16 -48.50 2.95 -0.01
N ASN A 17 -49.50 3.61 -0.57
CA ASN A 17 -50.08 3.24 -1.87
C ASN A 17 -49.10 3.41 -3.04
N LEU A 18 -48.09 4.27 -2.91
CA LEU A 18 -47.05 4.44 -3.93
C LEU A 18 -46.04 3.28 -3.87
N LEU A 19 -45.60 2.93 -2.67
CA LEU A 19 -44.63 1.85 -2.44
C LEU A 19 -45.20 0.46 -2.75
N THR A 20 -46.51 0.26 -2.54
CA THR A 20 -47.16 -1.04 -2.79
C THR A 20 -47.67 -1.19 -4.22
N ARG A 21 -47.69 -0.13 -5.04
CA ARG A 21 -48.19 -0.16 -6.43
C ARG A 21 -47.17 -0.67 -7.44
N TYR A 22 -45.88 -0.67 -7.09
CA TYR A 22 -44.79 -1.02 -8.00
C TYR A 22 -43.98 -2.21 -7.46
N HIS A 23 -43.37 -2.99 -8.36
CA HIS A 23 -42.45 -4.06 -7.97
C HIS A 23 -41.13 -3.47 -7.48
N LEU A 24 -40.98 -3.37 -6.16
CA LEU A 24 -39.77 -2.91 -5.50
C LEU A 24 -38.83 -4.06 -5.21
N ASN A 25 -37.53 -3.84 -5.41
CA ASN A 25 -36.52 -4.79 -4.92
C ASN A 25 -36.33 -4.58 -3.42
N CYS A 26 -36.97 -5.45 -2.62
CA CYS A 26 -36.99 -5.32 -1.16
C CYS A 26 -35.72 -5.85 -0.49
N ASP A 27 -34.93 -6.68 -1.17
CA ASP A 27 -33.77 -7.36 -0.56
C ASP A 27 -32.72 -6.38 0.00
N PRO A 28 -32.33 -5.28 -0.68
CA PRO A 28 -31.40 -4.29 -0.13
C PRO A 28 -31.92 -3.57 1.12
N VAL A 29 -33.24 -3.44 1.24
CA VAL A 29 -33.89 -2.80 2.41
C VAL A 29 -33.95 -3.78 3.58
N ILE A 30 -34.33 -5.02 3.31
CA ILE A 30 -34.38 -6.10 4.31
C ILE A 30 -32.98 -6.32 4.89
N GLU A 31 -31.95 -6.40 4.04
CA GLU A 31 -30.57 -6.57 4.48
C GLU A 31 -30.12 -5.41 5.38
N ALA A 32 -30.38 -4.17 4.97
CA ALA A 32 -30.00 -2.98 5.72
C ALA A 32 -30.73 -2.86 7.07
N LEU A 33 -32.01 -3.21 7.12
CA LEU A 33 -32.80 -3.26 8.36
C LEU A 33 -32.32 -4.38 9.29
N ASN A 34 -31.99 -5.55 8.73
CA ASN A 34 -31.49 -6.69 9.50
C ASN A 34 -30.11 -6.41 10.13
N GLN A 35 -29.19 -5.78 9.37
CA GLN A 35 -27.90 -5.31 9.90
C GLN A 35 -28.05 -4.33 11.07
N CYS A 36 -29.15 -3.58 11.09
CA CYS A 36 -29.50 -2.67 12.18
C CYS A 36 -30.25 -3.34 13.36
N LYS A 37 -30.37 -4.68 13.37
CA LYS A 37 -31.19 -5.47 14.31
C LYS A 37 -32.63 -4.97 14.43
N PHE A 38 -33.19 -4.48 13.32
CA PHE A 38 -34.51 -3.85 13.31
C PHE A 38 -35.66 -4.87 13.45
N PHE A 39 -35.52 -6.06 12.86
CA PHE A 39 -36.51 -7.14 12.94
C PHE A 39 -36.19 -8.11 14.08
N GLN A 40 -37.23 -8.60 14.75
CA GLN A 40 -37.16 -9.79 15.59
C GLN A 40 -37.14 -11.05 14.72
N THR A 41 -36.59 -12.16 15.22
CA THR A 41 -36.41 -13.40 14.45
C THR A 41 -37.71 -13.90 13.81
N HIS A 42 -38.85 -13.73 14.49
CA HIS A 42 -40.16 -14.16 13.97
C HIS A 42 -40.70 -13.23 12.87
N GLU A 43 -40.42 -11.92 12.94
CA GLU A 43 -40.80 -10.94 11.92
C GLU A 43 -40.00 -11.16 10.62
N LEU A 44 -38.70 -11.45 10.76
CA LEU A 44 -37.83 -11.72 9.62
C LEU A 44 -38.24 -13.02 8.90
N ASN A 45 -38.55 -14.08 9.64
CA ASN A 45 -39.07 -15.32 9.08
C ASN A 45 -40.40 -15.12 8.33
N SER A 46 -41.27 -14.22 8.82
CA SER A 46 -42.53 -13.89 8.15
C SER A 46 -42.33 -13.17 6.81
N ILE A 47 -41.30 -12.33 6.70
CA ILE A 47 -40.94 -11.64 5.45
C ILE A 47 -40.26 -12.60 4.47
N GLU A 48 -39.37 -13.47 4.95
CA GLU A 48 -38.64 -14.44 4.13
C GLU A 48 -39.52 -15.59 3.61
N SER A 49 -40.61 -15.91 4.29
CA SER A 49 -41.58 -16.94 3.86
C SER A 49 -42.45 -16.56 2.66
N VAL A 50 -42.42 -15.30 2.24
CA VAL A 50 -43.25 -14.76 1.15
C VAL A 50 -42.41 -14.66 -0.12
N GLU A 51 -42.86 -15.21 -1.25
CA GLU A 51 -42.11 -15.12 -2.52
C GLU A 51 -42.37 -13.81 -3.28
N ASN A 52 -43.56 -13.22 -3.14
CA ASN A 52 -43.97 -12.02 -3.87
C ASN A 52 -43.42 -10.72 -3.23
N SER A 53 -42.70 -9.92 -4.03
CA SER A 53 -42.13 -8.63 -3.63
C SER A 53 -43.17 -7.62 -3.11
N GLN A 54 -44.39 -7.67 -3.62
CA GLN A 54 -45.47 -6.74 -3.29
C GLN A 54 -46.13 -7.06 -1.94
N ASP A 55 -46.16 -8.35 -1.59
CA ASP A 55 -46.62 -8.82 -0.29
C ASP A 55 -45.53 -8.60 0.77
N LYS A 56 -44.25 -8.77 0.40
CA LYS A 56 -43.10 -8.43 1.26
C LYS A 56 -43.09 -6.97 1.70
N ILE A 57 -43.25 -6.02 0.76
CA ILE A 57 -43.22 -4.59 1.12
C ILE A 57 -44.41 -4.22 2.01
N ASN A 58 -45.58 -4.82 1.82
CA ASN A 58 -46.74 -4.61 2.71
C ASN A 58 -46.44 -5.05 4.14
N ILE A 59 -45.90 -6.26 4.32
CA ILE A 59 -45.53 -6.79 5.64
C ILE A 59 -44.47 -5.89 6.31
N ILE A 60 -43.46 -5.45 5.55
CA ILE A 60 -42.43 -4.54 6.05
C ILE A 60 -43.05 -3.21 6.50
N LEU A 61 -43.95 -2.63 5.70
CA LEU A 61 -44.62 -1.37 6.04
C LEU A 61 -45.51 -1.51 7.27
N ASP A 62 -46.21 -2.63 7.44
CA ASP A 62 -47.01 -2.91 8.64
C ASP A 62 -46.15 -3.00 9.89
N ILE A 63 -45.02 -3.72 9.83
CA ILE A 63 -44.08 -3.84 10.94
C ILE A 63 -43.46 -2.48 11.28
N VAL A 64 -43.01 -1.73 10.26
CA VAL A 64 -42.36 -0.43 10.43
C VAL A 64 -43.33 0.59 11.05
N ILE A 65 -44.57 0.67 10.55
CA ILE A 65 -45.59 1.60 11.06
C ILE A 65 -46.01 1.20 12.48
N ALA A 66 -46.16 -0.09 12.77
CA ALA A 66 -46.51 -0.58 14.12
C ALA A 66 -45.43 -0.27 15.16
N LYS A 67 -44.15 -0.18 14.75
CA LYS A 67 -43.02 0.17 15.63
C LYS A 67 -42.87 1.68 15.89
N GLY A 68 -43.68 2.51 15.24
CA GLY A 68 -43.81 3.95 15.54
C GLY A 68 -42.87 4.86 14.76
N GLU A 69 -42.93 6.16 15.07
CA GLU A 69 -42.30 7.27 14.34
C GLU A 69 -40.79 7.08 14.07
N GLU A 70 -40.01 6.71 15.09
CA GLU A 70 -38.56 6.45 14.97
C GLU A 70 -38.25 5.31 13.97
N ALA A 71 -39.10 4.30 13.96
CA ALA A 71 -38.96 3.15 13.08
C ALA A 71 -39.28 3.55 11.62
N CYS A 72 -40.32 4.34 11.41
CA CYS A 72 -40.66 4.95 10.12
C CYS A 72 -39.55 5.86 9.61
N TYR A 73 -38.97 6.70 10.46
CA TYR A 73 -37.88 7.61 10.09
C TYR A 73 -36.63 6.83 9.66
N LYS A 74 -36.23 5.81 10.43
CA LYS A 74 -35.11 4.94 10.10
C LYS A 74 -35.33 4.16 8.79
N PHE A 75 -36.56 3.71 8.55
CA PHE A 75 -36.94 3.04 7.32
C PHE A 75 -36.84 3.97 6.10
N LEU A 76 -37.40 5.18 6.18
CA LEU A 76 -37.31 6.19 5.11
C LEU A 76 -35.85 6.54 4.81
N LYS A 77 -34.99 6.63 5.83
CA LYS A 77 -33.55 6.90 5.67
C LYS A 77 -32.82 5.77 4.94
N ILE A 78 -33.19 4.53 5.22
CA ILE A 78 -32.65 3.35 4.51
C ILE A 78 -33.15 3.32 3.07
N LEU A 79 -34.45 3.59 2.86
CA LEU A 79 -35.04 3.68 1.53
C LEU A 79 -34.35 4.75 0.68
N ASP A 80 -34.14 5.95 1.21
CA ASP A 80 -33.44 7.02 0.48
C ASP A 80 -32.00 6.65 0.15
N LYS A 81 -31.23 6.12 1.13
CA LYS A 81 -29.86 5.64 0.91
C LYS A 81 -29.76 4.55 -0.14
N LYS A 82 -30.78 3.70 -0.27
CA LYS A 82 -30.80 2.54 -1.17
C LYS A 82 -31.71 2.73 -2.38
N ARG A 83 -32.25 3.93 -2.62
CA ARG A 83 -33.32 4.18 -3.61
C ARG A 83 -33.00 3.68 -5.03
N PHE A 84 -31.74 3.74 -5.45
CA PHE A 84 -31.29 3.24 -6.78
C PHE A 84 -31.18 1.71 -6.89
N GLN A 85 -31.19 1.00 -5.76
CA GLN A 85 -31.20 -0.47 -5.71
C GLN A 85 -32.63 -1.01 -5.52
N VAL A 86 -33.51 -0.19 -4.95
CA VAL A 86 -34.86 -0.56 -4.49
C VAL A 86 -35.94 -0.14 -5.48
N PHE A 87 -35.86 1.08 -6.01
CA PHE A 87 -36.87 1.63 -6.90
C PHE A 87 -36.54 1.34 -8.38
N PRO A 88 -37.57 1.26 -9.25
CA PRO A 88 -37.40 1.28 -10.70
C PRO A 88 -36.60 2.51 -11.16
N ARG A 89 -36.10 2.51 -12.41
CA ARG A 89 -35.33 3.65 -12.92
C ARG A 89 -36.14 4.97 -12.80
N PRO A 90 -35.49 6.10 -12.50
CA PRO A 90 -36.15 7.40 -12.48
C PRO A 90 -36.89 7.68 -13.80
N GLY A 91 -38.08 8.27 -13.73
CA GLY A 91 -38.93 8.57 -14.90
C GLY A 91 -39.64 7.38 -15.57
N LEU A 92 -39.48 6.15 -15.07
CA LEU A 92 -40.15 4.96 -15.62
C LEU A 92 -41.55 4.71 -15.03
N VAL A 93 -41.88 5.41 -13.94
CA VAL A 93 -43.14 5.27 -13.18
C VAL A 93 -43.63 6.64 -12.71
N SER A 94 -44.95 6.84 -12.70
CA SER A 94 -45.61 8.09 -12.31
C SER A 94 -46.61 7.85 -11.17
N PRO A 95 -46.42 8.45 -9.98
CA PRO A 95 -45.35 9.39 -9.61
C PRO A 95 -43.96 8.77 -9.49
N ASP A 96 -42.90 9.54 -9.73
CA ASP A 96 -41.51 9.07 -9.59
C ASP A 96 -41.16 8.85 -8.11
N LEU A 97 -40.84 7.61 -7.76
CA LEU A 97 -40.49 7.21 -6.39
C LEU A 97 -39.18 7.84 -5.89
N HIS A 98 -38.23 8.12 -6.80
CA HIS A 98 -36.99 8.82 -6.45
C HIS A 98 -37.25 10.27 -6.06
N HIS A 99 -38.15 10.92 -6.80
CA HIS A 99 -38.58 12.27 -6.45
C HIS A 99 -39.40 12.25 -5.16
N TRP A 100 -40.35 11.32 -5.03
CA TRP A 100 -41.19 11.20 -3.84
C TRP A 100 -40.36 11.05 -2.56
N ILE A 101 -39.40 10.11 -2.50
CA ILE A 101 -38.59 9.94 -1.27
C ILE A 101 -37.72 11.17 -0.99
N SER A 102 -37.25 11.88 -2.03
CA SER A 102 -36.45 13.10 -1.88
C SER A 102 -37.24 14.28 -1.31
N CYS A 103 -38.58 14.23 -1.33
CA CYS A 103 -39.42 15.25 -0.72
C CYS A 103 -39.55 15.09 0.82
N PHE A 104 -38.95 14.05 1.42
CA PHE A 104 -38.90 13.90 2.87
C PHE A 104 -37.66 14.56 3.46
N SER A 105 -37.86 15.53 4.36
CA SER A 105 -36.77 16.23 5.06
C SER A 105 -36.27 15.42 6.26
N PHE A 106 -34.99 14.99 6.24
CA PHE A 106 -34.40 14.23 7.34
C PHE A 106 -33.84 15.15 8.44
N GLN A 107 -34.23 14.92 9.70
CA GLN A 107 -33.84 15.74 10.85
C GLN A 107 -32.33 15.72 11.21
N ASP A 108 -31.55 14.81 10.62
CA ASP A 108 -30.08 14.77 10.78
C ASP A 108 -29.33 15.77 9.87
N GLU A 109 -30.05 16.42 8.95
CA GLU A 109 -29.56 17.59 8.23
C GLU A 109 -29.59 18.79 9.19
N PRO A 110 -28.55 19.62 9.24
CA PRO A 110 -28.52 20.73 10.16
C PRO A 110 -29.66 21.69 9.84
N GLN A 111 -30.74 21.66 10.62
CA GLN A 111 -31.54 22.86 10.82
C GLN A 111 -30.59 23.88 11.42
N SER A 112 -30.20 24.87 10.61
CA SER A 112 -29.34 25.98 10.99
C SER A 112 -29.66 26.45 12.41
N GLN A 113 -28.83 26.09 13.39
CA GLN A 113 -28.97 26.64 14.73
C GLN A 113 -28.52 28.10 14.67
N THR A 114 -29.50 28.99 14.85
CA THR A 114 -29.39 30.40 15.22
C THR A 114 -28.75 31.35 14.20
N ALA A 115 -29.54 31.78 13.21
CA ALA A 115 -29.72 33.19 12.83
C ALA A 115 -31.08 33.32 12.10
N ASN A 116 -31.75 34.45 12.21
CA ASN A 116 -33.11 34.69 11.71
C ASN A 116 -33.34 34.11 10.30
N LYS A 117 -34.28 33.16 10.14
CA LYS A 117 -34.65 32.49 8.88
C LYS A 117 -35.14 33.42 7.76
N ALA A 118 -35.19 34.73 7.98
CA ALA A 118 -35.70 35.70 7.02
C ALA A 118 -34.64 36.20 6.02
N ASP A 119 -33.33 35.97 6.25
CA ASP A 119 -32.24 36.61 5.48
C ASP A 119 -31.12 35.66 4.97
N SER A 120 -31.25 34.33 5.09
CA SER A 120 -30.18 33.44 4.57
C SER A 120 -30.38 33.14 3.08
N ASP A 121 -29.48 33.64 2.25
CA ASP A 121 -29.41 33.36 0.81
C ASP A 121 -29.44 31.83 0.50
N PRO A 122 -30.28 31.35 -0.43
CA PRO A 122 -30.42 29.93 -0.77
C PRO A 122 -29.08 29.25 -1.14
N CYS A 123 -28.17 29.99 -1.76
CA CYS A 123 -26.85 29.48 -2.14
C CYS A 123 -26.00 29.16 -0.89
N THR A 124 -26.00 30.05 0.10
CA THR A 124 -25.31 29.87 1.38
C THR A 124 -25.84 28.65 2.14
N THR A 125 -27.15 28.44 2.13
CA THR A 125 -27.79 27.25 2.73
C THR A 125 -27.33 25.97 2.03
N TYR A 126 -27.34 25.95 0.69
CA TYR A 126 -26.89 24.80 -0.08
C TYR A 126 -25.39 24.48 0.12
N GLN A 127 -24.53 25.49 0.23
CA GLN A 127 -23.12 25.29 0.57
C GLN A 127 -22.95 24.61 1.93
N GLY A 128 -23.79 24.96 2.91
CA GLY A 128 -23.86 24.28 4.21
C GLY A 128 -24.23 22.80 4.07
N LEU A 129 -25.24 22.50 3.25
CA LEU A 129 -25.69 21.13 2.96
C LEU A 129 -24.59 20.30 2.29
N LEU A 130 -23.86 20.86 1.32
CA LEU A 130 -22.72 20.20 0.69
C LEU A 130 -21.59 19.91 1.68
N ARG A 131 -21.28 20.85 2.60
CA ARG A 131 -20.27 20.63 3.65
C ARG A 131 -20.69 19.53 4.63
N TRP A 132 -21.98 19.47 4.97
CA TRP A 132 -22.51 18.36 5.77
C TRP A 132 -22.38 17.03 5.04
N LYS A 133 -22.78 16.96 3.76
CA LYS A 133 -22.67 15.75 2.93
C LYS A 133 -21.23 15.28 2.82
N ALA A 134 -20.29 16.20 2.64
CA ALA A 134 -18.85 15.94 2.60
C ALA A 134 -18.34 15.28 3.89
N ARG A 135 -18.74 15.78 5.06
CA ARG A 135 -18.42 15.16 6.37
C ARG A 135 -19.00 13.76 6.49
N GLN A 136 -20.25 13.56 6.07
CA GLN A 136 -20.86 12.22 6.05
C GLN A 136 -20.10 11.25 5.15
N ILE A 137 -19.69 11.67 3.96
CA ILE A 137 -18.89 10.83 3.06
C ILE A 137 -17.54 10.46 3.70
N LEU A 138 -16.87 11.43 4.33
CA LEU A 138 -15.61 11.18 5.05
C LEU A 138 -15.81 10.17 6.17
N ASP A 139 -16.80 10.39 7.03
CA ASP A 139 -17.10 9.50 8.15
C ASP A 139 -17.51 8.11 7.67
N ASP A 140 -18.40 8.00 6.69
CA ASP A 140 -18.86 6.71 6.15
C ASP A 140 -17.69 5.92 5.54
N LYS A 141 -16.88 6.53 4.68
CA LYS A 141 -15.74 5.86 4.04
C LYS A 141 -14.65 5.48 5.05
N TRP A 142 -14.40 6.34 6.01
CA TRP A 142 -13.42 6.10 7.05
C TRP A 142 -13.88 5.01 8.02
N ASN A 143 -15.15 5.06 8.45
CA ASN A 143 -15.75 4.05 9.31
C ASN A 143 -15.80 2.69 8.63
N LEU A 144 -16.06 2.60 7.32
CA LEU A 144 -15.97 1.34 6.57
C LEU A 144 -14.56 0.74 6.65
N SER A 145 -13.53 1.58 6.47
CA SER A 145 -12.13 1.16 6.57
C SER A 145 -11.75 0.76 8.00
N MET A 146 -12.20 1.50 9.03
CA MET A 146 -11.94 1.18 10.43
C MET A 146 -12.76 0.00 10.97
N ASN A 147 -13.95 -0.25 10.42
CA ASN A 147 -14.77 -1.41 10.73
C ASN A 147 -14.08 -2.71 10.30
N PHE A 148 -13.20 -2.66 9.29
CA PHE A 148 -12.32 -3.79 8.97
C PHE A 148 -11.52 -4.24 10.19
N LEU A 149 -11.05 -3.32 11.04
CA LEU A 149 -10.25 -3.62 12.23
C LEU A 149 -11.06 -4.16 13.42
N LYS A 150 -12.41 -4.05 13.42
CA LYS A 150 -13.36 -4.48 14.48
C LYS A 150 -12.84 -4.29 15.93
N ASN A 151 -12.18 -3.17 16.21
CA ASN A 151 -11.67 -2.83 17.54
C ASN A 151 -12.24 -1.48 17.97
N GLU A 152 -13.41 -1.50 18.62
CA GLU A 152 -14.16 -0.29 19.01
C GLU A 152 -13.34 0.64 19.91
N GLN A 153 -12.43 0.11 20.72
CA GLN A 153 -11.56 0.88 21.63
C GLN A 153 -10.45 1.66 20.91
N LYS A 154 -10.30 1.52 19.58
CA LYS A 154 -9.24 2.16 18.79
C LYS A 154 -9.75 2.90 17.55
N ARG A 155 -11.04 3.23 17.48
CA ARG A 155 -11.56 4.11 16.42
C ARG A 155 -10.86 5.47 16.50
N LYS A 156 -10.10 5.82 15.46
CA LYS A 156 -9.43 7.11 15.30
C LYS A 156 -10.19 7.93 14.26
N PRO A 157 -10.23 9.27 14.36
CA PRO A 157 -10.76 10.10 13.29
C PRO A 157 -9.89 9.94 12.03
N PHE A 158 -10.46 10.27 10.86
CA PHE A 158 -9.68 10.32 9.63
C PHE A 158 -8.47 11.24 9.83
N THR A 159 -7.29 10.77 9.44
CA THR A 159 -6.05 11.54 9.51
C THR A 159 -5.27 11.30 8.24
N TYR A 160 -4.95 12.37 7.53
CA TYR A 160 -4.11 12.30 6.35
C TYR A 160 -2.64 12.18 6.76
N ILE A 161 -2.02 11.07 6.36
CA ILE A 161 -0.57 10.90 6.43
C ILE A 161 0.01 11.31 5.06
N PRO A 162 1.02 12.20 5.01
CA PRO A 162 1.55 12.74 3.77
C PRO A 162 1.97 11.66 2.76
N LEU A 163 1.53 11.82 1.51
CA LEU A 163 1.93 10.98 0.39
C LEU A 163 2.92 11.73 -0.51
N VAL A 164 3.87 11.01 -1.08
CA VAL A 164 4.72 11.55 -2.14
C VAL A 164 3.89 11.66 -3.42
N MET A 165 3.78 12.89 -3.89
CA MET A 165 3.07 13.27 -5.11
C MET A 165 4.07 13.96 -6.03
N ASP A 166 4.33 13.35 -7.17
CA ASP A 166 5.36 13.79 -8.11
C ASP A 166 4.72 14.38 -9.38
N THR A 167 5.21 15.54 -9.79
CA THR A 167 4.77 16.28 -10.97
C THR A 167 5.72 16.09 -12.15
N GLU A 168 6.95 15.62 -11.89
CA GLU A 168 7.97 15.40 -12.90
C GLU A 168 7.91 13.95 -13.39
N CYS A 169 7.22 13.73 -14.51
CA CYS A 169 7.53 12.54 -15.30
C CYS A 169 8.96 12.70 -15.80
N SER A 170 9.90 11.94 -15.21
CA SER A 170 11.30 11.76 -15.62
C SER A 170 11.58 12.24 -17.06
N THR A 171 12.23 13.39 -17.17
CA THR A 171 12.70 14.01 -18.44
C THR A 171 13.71 13.14 -19.21
N VAL A 172 13.97 11.90 -18.77
CA VAL A 172 14.77 10.90 -19.48
C VAL A 172 13.95 10.07 -20.48
N ALA A 173 12.61 10.12 -20.45
CA ALA A 173 11.76 9.28 -21.32
C ALA A 173 11.20 9.96 -22.60
N LYS A 174 11.48 11.25 -22.84
CA LYS A 174 11.00 11.96 -24.04
C LYS A 174 11.99 11.95 -25.23
N LEU A 175 13.19 11.36 -25.08
CA LEU A 175 14.11 11.08 -26.18
C LEU A 175 14.16 9.58 -26.49
N LYS A 176 13.18 9.14 -27.30
CA LYS A 176 13.09 7.93 -28.15
C LYS A 176 11.66 7.38 -28.13
N LYS A 177 10.73 8.13 -28.72
CA LYS A 177 9.57 7.51 -29.37
C LYS A 177 10.08 6.83 -30.63
N ASN A 178 10.48 5.56 -30.51
CA ASN A 178 10.47 4.58 -31.60
C ASN A 178 10.71 3.16 -31.04
N LYS A 179 9.77 2.27 -31.39
CA LYS A 179 9.65 0.83 -31.10
C LYS A 179 9.21 0.45 -29.68
N GLY A 180 8.08 -0.27 -29.63
CA GLY A 180 7.43 -0.77 -28.42
C GLY A 180 8.32 -1.73 -27.65
N TYR A 181 8.96 -1.22 -26.60
CA TYR A 181 9.44 -2.03 -25.50
C TYR A 181 8.48 -1.82 -24.34
N LYS A 182 7.56 -2.78 -24.16
CA LYS A 182 6.87 -2.97 -22.87
C LYS A 182 7.97 -3.09 -21.82
N LYS A 183 8.06 -2.13 -20.90
CA LYS A 183 9.01 -2.20 -19.77
C LYS A 183 8.78 -3.54 -19.04
N SER A 184 9.82 -4.37 -18.96
CA SER A 184 9.78 -5.69 -18.31
C SER A 184 9.20 -5.62 -16.89
N ARG A 185 8.40 -6.63 -16.52
CA ARG A 185 7.80 -6.81 -15.17
C ARG A 185 8.86 -6.70 -14.06
N SER A 186 10.12 -7.03 -14.34
CA SER A 186 11.24 -6.98 -13.37
C SER A 186 11.54 -5.58 -12.82
N LYS A 187 11.31 -4.52 -13.60
CA LYS A 187 11.50 -3.13 -13.11
C LYS A 187 10.31 -2.60 -12.29
N LYS A 188 9.16 -3.28 -12.29
CA LYS A 188 7.97 -2.86 -11.51
C LYS A 188 8.04 -3.25 -10.03
N LEU A 189 8.97 -4.14 -9.67
CA LEU A 189 9.15 -4.72 -8.33
C LEU A 189 10.38 -4.22 -7.57
N LYS A 190 11.17 -3.28 -8.13
CA LYS A 190 12.08 -2.49 -7.26
C LYS A 190 11.18 -1.68 -6.34
N THR A 191 10.97 -2.16 -5.12
CA THR A 191 10.23 -1.51 -4.04
C THR A 191 11.06 -0.33 -3.59
N TYR A 192 11.01 0.73 -4.40
CA TYR A 192 11.61 2.00 -4.09
C TYR A 192 10.64 2.73 -3.16
N ILE A 193 11.04 2.93 -1.91
CA ILE A 193 10.37 3.89 -1.04
C ILE A 193 10.54 5.26 -1.70
N PRO A 194 9.45 5.96 -2.06
CA PRO A 194 9.51 7.27 -2.70
C PRO A 194 10.40 8.24 -1.91
N THR A 195 11.21 9.02 -2.62
CA THR A 195 12.08 10.05 -2.02
C THR A 195 11.41 11.41 -1.97
N ASP A 196 11.84 12.23 -0.99
CA ASP A 196 11.29 13.56 -0.68
C ASP A 196 11.69 14.64 -1.68
N LYS A 197 11.44 14.41 -2.97
CA LYS A 197 11.55 15.47 -3.97
C LYS A 197 10.30 16.33 -3.86
N LYS A 198 10.43 17.46 -3.15
CA LYS A 198 9.42 18.53 -2.95
C LYS A 198 7.99 17.99 -2.83
N MET A 199 7.59 17.61 -1.62
CA MET A 199 6.24 17.09 -1.36
C MET A 199 5.17 18.12 -1.71
N LEU A 200 4.47 17.90 -2.83
CA LEU A 200 3.21 18.57 -3.12
C LEU A 200 2.18 18.14 -2.07
N SER A 201 1.39 19.06 -1.53
CA SER A 201 0.30 18.75 -0.60
C SER A 201 -1.07 18.73 -1.29
N PRO A 202 -2.09 18.06 -0.72
CA PRO A 202 -3.46 18.14 -1.24
C PRO A 202 -4.01 19.57 -1.27
N LYS A 203 -3.57 20.43 -0.34
CA LYS A 203 -3.89 21.85 -0.34
C LYS A 203 -3.28 22.58 -1.53
N ASP A 204 -2.04 22.26 -1.89
CA ASP A 204 -1.40 22.85 -3.07
C ASP A 204 -2.13 22.47 -4.36
N LEU A 205 -2.66 21.25 -4.48
CA LEU A 205 -3.50 20.84 -5.61
C LEU A 205 -4.78 21.69 -5.70
N LEU A 206 -5.40 21.94 -4.56
CA LEU A 206 -6.63 22.73 -4.48
C LEU A 206 -6.38 24.22 -4.81
N MET A 207 -5.27 24.77 -4.32
CA MET A 207 -4.88 26.17 -4.53
C MET A 207 -4.13 26.42 -5.85
N ASN A 208 -3.78 25.36 -6.60
CA ASN A 208 -3.10 25.47 -7.89
C ASN A 208 -3.94 26.27 -8.90
N ASP A 209 -3.31 27.01 -9.83
CA ASP A 209 -4.01 27.71 -10.91
C ASP A 209 -4.60 26.74 -11.96
N GLU A 210 -4.06 25.52 -12.04
CA GLU A 210 -4.50 24.47 -12.96
C GLU A 210 -5.93 24.01 -12.65
N LYS A 211 -6.80 24.11 -13.67
CA LYS A 211 -8.24 23.80 -13.58
C LYS A 211 -8.58 22.33 -13.86
N SER A 212 -7.64 21.56 -14.39
CA SER A 212 -7.81 20.13 -14.66
C SER A 212 -6.62 19.40 -14.07
N ILE A 213 -6.85 18.56 -13.07
CA ILE A 213 -5.81 17.81 -12.36
C ILE A 213 -6.09 16.33 -12.51
N LEU A 214 -5.08 15.56 -12.92
CA LEU A 214 -5.16 14.12 -13.06
C LEU A 214 -4.22 13.44 -12.07
N LEU A 215 -4.79 12.75 -11.08
CA LEU A 215 -4.06 11.96 -10.10
C LEU A 215 -3.91 10.51 -10.57
N VAL A 216 -2.70 10.12 -10.93
CA VAL A 216 -2.39 8.77 -11.44
C VAL A 216 -1.59 8.00 -10.40
N GLY A 217 -1.82 6.70 -10.28
CA GLY A 217 -1.01 5.87 -9.40
C GLY A 217 -1.50 4.44 -9.31
N LYS A 218 -0.63 3.54 -8.86
CA LYS A 218 -0.94 2.10 -8.72
C LYS A 218 -2.12 1.86 -7.75
N PRO A 219 -2.77 0.69 -7.78
CA PRO A 219 -3.76 0.32 -6.78
C PRO A 219 -3.21 0.45 -5.34
N GLY A 220 -4.03 0.94 -4.40
CA GLY A 220 -3.67 1.02 -2.97
C GLY A 220 -2.71 2.15 -2.56
N VAL A 221 -2.16 2.94 -3.49
CA VAL A 221 -1.16 3.99 -3.18
C VAL A 221 -1.71 5.25 -2.49
N GLY A 222 -3.03 5.35 -2.28
CA GLY A 222 -3.65 6.46 -1.55
C GLY A 222 -4.28 7.58 -2.38
N LYS A 223 -4.56 7.36 -3.68
CA LYS A 223 -5.26 8.35 -4.54
C LYS A 223 -6.59 8.84 -3.93
N THR A 224 -7.46 7.91 -3.55
CA THR A 224 -8.72 8.23 -2.87
C THR A 224 -8.48 8.96 -1.54
N THR A 225 -7.42 8.62 -0.82
CA THR A 225 -7.03 9.32 0.43
C THR A 225 -6.67 10.78 0.17
N VAL A 226 -6.02 11.10 -0.95
CA VAL A 226 -5.78 12.50 -1.38
C VAL A 226 -7.10 13.22 -1.65
N ALA A 227 -8.02 12.59 -2.40
CA ALA A 227 -9.33 13.17 -2.70
C ALA A 227 -10.16 13.43 -1.42
N LEU A 228 -10.11 12.51 -0.46
CA LEU A 228 -10.77 12.66 0.83
C LEU A 228 -10.11 13.76 1.68
N GLU A 229 -8.79 13.90 1.65
CA GLU A 229 -8.14 15.01 2.35
C GLU A 229 -8.52 16.37 1.75
N ILE A 230 -8.66 16.49 0.42
CA ILE A 230 -9.18 17.72 -0.21
C ILE A 230 -10.60 18.03 0.28
N LEU A 231 -11.45 17.01 0.34
CA LEU A 231 -12.81 17.15 0.84
C LEU A 231 -12.83 17.62 2.30
N ARG A 232 -11.95 17.06 3.14
CA ARG A 232 -11.79 17.44 4.55
C ARG A 232 -11.30 18.88 4.70
N LEU A 233 -10.22 19.24 4.01
CA LEU A 233 -9.64 20.59 4.01
C LEU A 233 -10.72 21.62 3.68
N TRP A 234 -11.53 21.41 2.65
CA TRP A 234 -12.64 22.31 2.29
C TRP A 234 -13.70 22.45 3.39
N THR A 235 -13.98 21.39 4.15
CA THR A 235 -14.97 21.44 5.24
C THR A 235 -14.46 22.08 6.54
N GLU A 236 -13.14 22.12 6.74
CA GLU A 236 -12.47 22.58 7.97
C GLU A 236 -11.78 23.95 7.82
N GLU A 237 -11.16 24.22 6.67
CA GLU A 237 -10.38 25.44 6.43
C GLU A 237 -11.18 26.53 5.70
N LYS A 238 -11.49 27.62 6.42
CA LYS A 238 -12.21 28.78 5.86
C LYS A 238 -11.43 29.59 4.84
N SER A 239 -10.11 29.40 4.72
CA SER A 239 -9.24 30.15 3.82
C SER A 239 -9.28 29.64 2.37
N ILE A 240 -9.91 28.50 2.11
CA ILE A 240 -10.06 27.93 0.78
C ILE A 240 -11.15 28.70 0.02
N PRO A 241 -10.83 29.39 -1.09
CA PRO A 241 -11.79 30.21 -1.85
C PRO A 241 -12.64 29.33 -2.79
N VAL A 242 -13.31 28.32 -2.24
CA VAL A 242 -14.17 27.39 -2.98
C VAL A 242 -15.53 27.33 -2.32
N SER A 243 -16.56 27.65 -3.09
CA SER A 243 -17.95 27.69 -2.63
C SER A 243 -18.60 26.31 -2.69
N TYR A 244 -18.38 25.56 -3.78
CA TYR A 244 -19.06 24.29 -4.05
C TYR A 244 -18.06 23.16 -4.32
N VAL A 245 -18.21 22.03 -3.61
CA VAL A 245 -17.42 20.82 -3.86
C VAL A 245 -18.36 19.63 -4.05
N PHE A 246 -18.22 18.93 -5.18
CA PHE A 246 -18.94 17.70 -5.49
C PHE A 246 -17.98 16.54 -5.59
N TYR A 247 -18.20 15.50 -4.80
CA TYR A 247 -17.37 14.29 -4.78
C TYR A 247 -18.13 13.09 -5.33
N PHE A 248 -17.72 12.61 -6.50
CA PHE A 248 -18.27 11.42 -7.13
C PHE A 248 -17.29 10.25 -6.92
N ASP A 249 -17.72 9.25 -6.17
CA ASP A 249 -16.88 8.11 -5.84
C ASP A 249 -16.81 7.05 -6.96
N GLU A 250 -15.91 6.09 -6.79
CA GLU A 250 -15.68 5.02 -7.77
C GLU A 250 -16.98 4.25 -8.14
N PRO A 251 -17.86 3.85 -7.19
CA PRO A 251 -19.18 3.32 -7.53
C PRO A 251 -20.01 4.21 -8.46
N LEU A 252 -20.12 5.51 -8.20
CA LEU A 252 -20.86 6.43 -9.06
C LEU A 252 -20.20 6.60 -10.43
N MET A 253 -18.86 6.72 -10.47
CA MET A 253 -18.11 6.82 -11.72
C MET A 253 -18.34 5.60 -12.62
N ARG A 254 -18.41 4.40 -12.05
CA ARG A 254 -18.75 3.17 -12.81
C ARG A 254 -20.16 3.23 -13.39
N VAL A 255 -21.14 3.75 -12.65
CA VAL A 255 -22.50 3.94 -13.16
C VAL A 255 -22.48 4.89 -14.36
N PHE A 256 -21.72 5.99 -14.29
CA PHE A 256 -21.62 6.97 -15.37
C PHE A 256 -20.86 6.46 -16.61
N SER A 257 -19.96 5.49 -16.45
CA SER A 257 -19.34 4.80 -17.59
C SER A 257 -20.32 3.87 -18.34
N GLN A 258 -21.43 3.48 -17.72
CA GLN A 258 -22.37 2.49 -18.27
C GLN A 258 -23.76 3.07 -18.57
N SER A 259 -24.05 4.27 -18.09
CA SER A 259 -25.34 4.92 -18.18
C SER A 259 -25.21 6.31 -18.82
N PRO A 260 -26.06 6.62 -19.81
CA PRO A 260 -26.12 7.96 -20.38
C PRO A 260 -26.82 8.97 -19.44
N TYR A 261 -27.52 8.51 -18.41
CA TYR A 261 -28.10 9.37 -17.37
C TYR A 261 -27.12 9.55 -16.19
N PRO A 262 -26.98 10.75 -15.59
CA PRO A 262 -27.75 11.99 -15.80
C PRO A 262 -27.51 12.65 -17.17
N GLN A 263 -28.54 13.31 -17.70
CA GLN A 263 -28.52 13.97 -19.03
C GLN A 263 -28.27 15.47 -18.95
N THR A 264 -28.48 16.08 -17.79
CA THR A 264 -28.27 17.51 -17.56
C THR A 264 -27.32 17.74 -16.38
N LEU A 265 -26.71 18.93 -16.32
CA LEU A 265 -25.90 19.35 -15.19
C LEU A 265 -26.72 19.37 -13.89
N LYS A 266 -27.96 19.86 -13.94
CA LYS A 266 -28.89 19.88 -12.81
C LYS A 266 -29.14 18.48 -12.25
N ASP A 267 -29.37 17.49 -13.11
CA ASP A 267 -29.58 16.10 -12.69
C ASP A 267 -28.33 15.51 -12.02
N LEU A 268 -27.14 15.83 -12.55
CA LEU A 268 -25.87 15.39 -11.98
C LEU A 268 -25.64 15.98 -10.58
N LEU A 269 -25.80 17.29 -10.42
CA LEU A 269 -25.49 17.98 -9.16
C LEU A 269 -26.58 17.77 -8.09
N PHE A 270 -27.86 17.71 -8.47
CA PHE A 270 -28.95 17.71 -7.50
C PHE A 270 -29.61 16.35 -7.33
N GLN A 271 -29.87 15.62 -8.42
CA GLN A 271 -30.56 14.32 -8.33
C GLN A 271 -29.59 13.17 -8.01
N LYS A 272 -28.36 13.21 -8.54
CA LYS A 272 -27.32 12.20 -8.29
C LYS A 272 -26.47 12.46 -7.06
N TYR A 273 -26.40 13.70 -6.58
CA TYR A 273 -25.57 14.04 -5.43
C TYR A 273 -26.39 14.51 -4.22
N ILE A 274 -26.82 15.79 -4.17
CA ILE A 274 -27.74 16.29 -3.13
C ILE A 274 -28.51 17.52 -3.63
N CYS A 275 -29.82 17.54 -3.42
CA CYS A 275 -30.70 18.61 -3.92
C CYS A 275 -30.75 19.79 -2.94
N PRO A 276 -30.79 21.05 -3.42
CA PRO A 276 -31.12 22.20 -2.58
C PRO A 276 -32.54 22.12 -2.04
N ASP A 277 -32.75 22.57 -0.80
CA ASP A 277 -34.06 22.60 -0.14
C ASP A 277 -35.01 23.62 -0.77
N GLU A 278 -34.46 24.74 -1.25
CA GLU A 278 -35.21 25.87 -1.82
C GLU A 278 -34.50 26.40 -3.08
N GLU A 279 -35.27 26.94 -4.02
CA GLU A 279 -34.79 27.66 -5.22
C GLU A 279 -33.68 26.95 -6.03
N SER A 280 -33.87 25.67 -6.35
CA SER A 280 -32.86 24.86 -7.07
C SER A 280 -32.35 25.50 -8.38
N ASP A 281 -33.19 26.25 -9.09
CA ASP A 281 -32.79 26.94 -10.32
C ASP A 281 -31.86 28.12 -10.04
N HIS A 282 -32.15 28.94 -9.03
CA HIS A 282 -31.28 30.05 -8.61
C HIS A 282 -29.91 29.54 -8.11
N VAL A 283 -29.90 28.42 -7.37
CA VAL A 283 -28.65 27.77 -6.94
C VAL A 283 -27.85 27.27 -8.14
N LEU A 284 -28.50 26.70 -9.14
CA LEU A 284 -27.82 26.25 -10.37
C LEU A 284 -27.24 27.44 -11.15
N GLU A 285 -28.01 28.51 -11.34
CA GLU A 285 -27.56 29.74 -11.99
C GLU A 285 -26.35 30.35 -11.27
N ASN A 286 -26.32 30.30 -9.95
CA ASN A 286 -25.18 30.75 -9.16
C ASN A 286 -23.93 29.89 -9.37
N ILE A 287 -24.09 28.55 -9.39
CA ILE A 287 -23.01 27.59 -9.67
C ILE A 287 -22.44 27.82 -11.08
N GLU A 288 -23.30 28.05 -12.07
CA GLU A 288 -22.89 28.31 -13.45
C GLU A 288 -22.20 29.67 -13.60
N SER A 289 -22.71 30.72 -12.94
CA SER A 289 -22.16 32.07 -13.00
C SER A 289 -20.84 32.24 -12.26
N ASN A 290 -20.62 31.46 -11.20
CA ASN A 290 -19.41 31.50 -10.35
C ASN A 290 -18.60 30.20 -10.45
N SER A 291 -18.49 29.65 -11.67
CA SER A 291 -17.91 28.32 -11.88
C SER A 291 -16.46 28.21 -11.41
N GLU A 292 -15.72 29.31 -11.31
CA GLU A 292 -14.35 29.36 -10.77
C GLU A 292 -14.23 28.94 -9.30
N ASN A 293 -15.34 29.01 -8.55
CA ASN A 293 -15.44 28.62 -7.14
C ASN A 293 -16.02 27.21 -6.97
N VAL A 294 -16.08 26.41 -8.04
CA VAL A 294 -16.61 25.04 -8.06
C VAL A 294 -15.47 24.04 -8.24
N VAL A 295 -15.47 22.98 -7.42
CA VAL A 295 -14.56 21.84 -7.54
C VAL A 295 -15.37 20.56 -7.74
N LEU A 296 -15.02 19.81 -8.78
CA LEU A 296 -15.58 18.50 -9.08
C LEU A 296 -14.49 17.44 -8.90
N ILE A 297 -14.76 16.42 -8.07
CA ILE A 297 -13.85 15.32 -7.82
C ILE A 297 -14.46 14.05 -8.42
N PHE A 298 -13.81 13.49 -9.43
CA PHE A 298 -14.15 12.21 -10.05
C PHE A 298 -13.15 11.14 -9.60
N ASP A 299 -13.48 10.43 -8.52
CA ASP A 299 -12.60 9.46 -7.90
C ASP A 299 -12.80 8.06 -8.49
N GLY A 300 -11.74 7.46 -9.05
CA GLY A 300 -11.74 6.08 -9.51
C GLY A 300 -12.24 5.89 -10.94
N VAL A 301 -11.79 6.74 -11.88
CA VAL A 301 -12.03 6.51 -13.31
C VAL A 301 -11.20 5.32 -13.79
N MET A 302 -11.88 4.28 -14.27
CA MET A 302 -11.27 3.01 -14.66
C MET A 302 -11.29 2.77 -16.18
N ASP A 303 -12.37 3.18 -16.85
CA ASP A 303 -12.63 2.92 -18.26
C ASP A 303 -13.08 4.21 -18.98
N VAL A 304 -13.45 4.10 -20.26
CA VAL A 304 -14.02 5.20 -21.04
C VAL A 304 -15.27 5.75 -20.35
N ILE A 305 -15.31 7.08 -20.21
CA ILE A 305 -16.46 7.80 -19.70
C ILE A 305 -17.46 7.93 -20.86
N VAL A 306 -18.66 7.37 -20.70
CA VAL A 306 -19.72 7.40 -21.73
C VAL A 306 -20.74 8.51 -21.47
N ASN A 307 -20.90 8.94 -20.21
CA ASN A 307 -21.84 10.00 -19.85
C ASN A 307 -21.44 11.35 -20.47
N SER A 308 -22.35 11.92 -21.28
CA SER A 308 -22.14 13.15 -22.03
C SER A 308 -21.93 14.38 -21.14
N VAL A 309 -22.60 14.47 -19.99
CA VAL A 309 -22.46 15.60 -19.05
C VAL A 309 -21.06 15.61 -18.46
N ILE A 310 -20.53 14.45 -18.05
CA ILE A 310 -19.17 14.34 -17.52
C ILE A 310 -18.14 14.66 -18.59
N ILE A 311 -18.31 14.14 -19.81
CA ILE A 311 -17.44 14.50 -20.94
C ILE A 311 -17.44 16.01 -21.14
N GLN A 312 -18.62 16.65 -21.20
CA GLN A 312 -18.75 18.09 -21.39
C GLN A 312 -18.12 18.90 -20.24
N LEU A 313 -18.20 18.43 -18.99
CA LEU A 313 -17.51 19.02 -17.85
C LEU A 313 -15.99 18.89 -18.01
N MET A 314 -15.48 17.71 -18.36
CA MET A 314 -14.05 17.48 -18.56
C MET A 314 -13.48 18.27 -19.75
N GLU A 315 -14.27 18.45 -20.82
CA GLU A 315 -13.97 19.32 -21.97
C GLU A 315 -14.13 20.82 -21.66
N LYS A 316 -14.56 21.18 -20.44
CA LYS A 316 -14.85 22.57 -20.02
C LYS A 316 -15.91 23.26 -20.89
N LYS A 317 -16.81 22.49 -21.52
CA LYS A 317 -18.01 23.00 -22.20
C LYS A 317 -19.09 23.38 -21.19
N LEU A 318 -19.18 22.65 -20.08
CA LEU A 318 -19.95 23.00 -18.90
C LEU A 318 -19.01 23.41 -17.77
N LEU A 319 -19.40 24.41 -16.97
CA LEU A 319 -18.64 24.93 -15.84
C LEU A 319 -17.17 25.21 -16.20
N LYS A 320 -16.97 26.10 -17.17
CA LYS A 320 -15.70 26.34 -17.86
C LYS A 320 -14.53 26.60 -16.91
N ASP A 321 -14.75 27.37 -15.84
CA ASP A 321 -13.69 27.79 -14.92
C ASP A 321 -13.60 26.93 -13.65
N ALA A 322 -14.45 25.90 -13.53
CA ALA A 322 -14.44 24.96 -12.42
C ALA A 322 -13.16 24.15 -12.39
N LYS A 323 -12.68 23.79 -11.20
CA LYS A 323 -11.56 22.87 -11.03
C LYS A 323 -12.06 21.44 -11.04
N ILE A 324 -11.43 20.59 -11.85
CA ILE A 324 -11.76 19.17 -11.96
C ILE A 324 -10.56 18.36 -11.51
N LEU A 325 -10.76 17.50 -10.52
CA LEU A 325 -9.77 16.55 -10.05
C LEU A 325 -10.24 15.14 -10.34
N THR A 326 -9.48 14.42 -11.15
CA THR A 326 -9.80 13.05 -11.56
C THR A 326 -8.75 12.11 -11.00
N THR A 327 -9.15 10.98 -10.41
CA THR A 327 -8.21 9.92 -10.01
C THR A 327 -8.34 8.71 -10.93
N CYS A 328 -7.22 8.15 -11.38
CA CYS A 328 -7.23 6.96 -12.25
C CYS A 328 -6.01 6.05 -11.99
N ARG A 329 -6.05 4.85 -12.56
CA ARG A 329 -4.89 3.96 -12.63
C ARG A 329 -4.07 4.27 -13.90
N PRO A 330 -2.76 3.93 -13.96
CA PRO A 330 -1.96 4.12 -15.17
C PRO A 330 -2.57 3.45 -16.40
N GLU A 331 -3.19 2.28 -16.24
CA GLU A 331 -3.82 1.56 -17.35
C GLU A 331 -5.02 2.30 -17.95
N ALA A 332 -5.75 3.07 -17.13
CA ALA A 332 -6.89 3.87 -17.57
C ALA A 332 -6.44 5.19 -18.20
N GLU A 333 -5.30 5.71 -17.78
CA GLU A 333 -4.64 6.84 -18.43
C GLU A 333 -4.20 6.47 -19.85
N ASP A 334 -3.62 5.28 -20.04
CA ASP A 334 -3.06 4.83 -21.31
C ASP A 334 -4.10 4.46 -22.39
N THR A 335 -5.39 4.24 -22.04
CA THR A 335 -6.35 3.55 -22.90
C THR A 335 -7.63 4.31 -23.27
N GLY A 336 -7.70 5.63 -23.12
CA GLY A 336 -8.91 6.36 -23.46
C GLY A 336 -8.82 7.89 -23.44
N TYR A 337 -9.96 8.54 -23.22
CA TYR A 337 -10.11 10.01 -23.21
C TYR A 337 -9.14 10.73 -22.27
N LEU A 338 -8.65 10.06 -21.21
CA LEU A 338 -7.71 10.64 -20.25
C LEU A 338 -6.30 10.88 -20.83
N SER A 339 -5.86 10.14 -21.86
CA SER A 339 -4.51 10.28 -22.42
C SER A 339 -4.31 11.63 -23.11
N ASP A 340 -5.36 12.13 -23.75
CA ASP A 340 -5.37 13.37 -24.53
C ASP A 340 -5.96 14.54 -23.74
N TRP A 341 -6.43 14.29 -22.52
CA TRP A 341 -7.05 15.29 -21.66
C TRP A 341 -5.99 16.27 -21.13
N GLN A 342 -6.09 17.54 -21.56
CA GLN A 342 -5.21 18.61 -21.10
C GLN A 342 -5.36 18.81 -19.59
N SER A 343 -4.41 18.26 -18.83
CA SER A 343 -4.47 18.19 -17.38
C SER A 343 -3.09 18.31 -16.75
N TYR A 344 -3.05 18.87 -15.54
CA TYR A 344 -1.92 18.84 -14.66
C TYR A 344 -1.81 17.45 -14.02
N ARG A 345 -0.95 16.62 -14.61
CA ARG A 345 -0.74 15.23 -14.19
C ARG A 345 0.14 15.18 -12.93
N VAL A 346 -0.34 14.46 -11.93
CA VAL A 346 0.39 14.20 -10.68
C VAL A 346 0.40 12.70 -10.38
N GLU A 347 1.57 12.14 -10.18
CA GLU A 347 1.75 10.72 -9.84
C GLU A 347 1.80 10.53 -8.32
N VAL A 348 0.84 9.79 -7.79
CA VAL A 348 0.80 9.40 -6.37
C VAL A 348 1.65 8.14 -6.19
N GLN A 349 2.78 8.29 -5.49
CA GLN A 349 3.77 7.23 -5.30
C GLN A 349 3.62 6.45 -3.98
N GLY A 350 2.93 7.03 -2.98
CA GLY A 350 2.68 6.41 -1.68
C GLY A 350 3.43 7.09 -0.53
N PHE A 351 3.67 6.37 0.57
CA PHE A 351 4.41 6.85 1.73
C PHE A 351 5.93 6.82 1.49
N ASN A 352 6.60 7.92 1.83
CA ASN A 352 8.05 7.92 2.04
C ASN A 352 8.41 7.24 3.38
N HIS A 353 9.70 7.21 3.70
CA HIS A 353 10.21 6.62 4.94
C HIS A 353 9.60 7.26 6.20
N LYS A 354 9.46 8.60 6.23
CA LYS A 354 8.91 9.35 7.38
C LYS A 354 7.42 9.08 7.56
N SER A 355 6.65 9.11 6.48
CA SER A 355 5.21 8.85 6.43
C SER A 355 4.86 7.44 6.90
N ILE A 356 5.70 6.43 6.61
CA ILE A 356 5.50 5.07 7.15
C ILE A 356 5.54 5.11 8.68
N TYR A 357 6.56 5.73 9.29
CA TYR A 357 6.62 5.86 10.75
C TYR A 357 5.48 6.69 11.33
N GLU A 358 5.13 7.81 10.69
CA GLU A 358 3.99 8.63 11.12
C GLU A 358 2.68 7.84 11.08
N TYR A 359 2.46 7.06 10.02
CA TYR A 359 1.31 6.18 9.90
C TYR A 359 1.25 5.17 11.05
N PHE A 360 2.33 4.42 11.30
CA PHE A 360 2.32 3.41 12.37
C PHE A 360 2.26 4.02 13.77
N LYS A 361 2.93 5.15 14.01
CA LYS A 361 2.83 5.90 15.27
C LYS A 361 1.40 6.36 15.48
N TRP A 362 0.77 6.94 14.47
CA TRP A 362 -0.62 7.36 14.55
C TRP A 362 -1.57 6.17 14.69
N MET A 363 -1.40 5.06 13.96
CA MET A 363 -2.31 3.92 14.00
C MET A 363 -2.18 3.13 15.30
N LEU A 364 -0.95 2.80 15.71
CA LEU A 364 -0.66 1.92 16.85
C LEU A 364 -0.41 2.67 18.16
N GLY A 365 -0.13 3.98 18.12
CA GLY A 365 0.19 4.83 19.26
C GLY A 365 1.69 4.91 19.60
N THR A 366 2.50 3.97 19.11
CA THR A 366 3.96 3.93 19.28
C THR A 366 4.60 3.16 18.13
N THR A 367 5.86 3.47 17.80
CA THR A 367 6.67 2.74 16.81
C THR A 367 7.79 1.92 17.44
N ASP A 368 8.16 2.21 18.68
CA ASP A 368 9.44 1.79 19.26
C ASP A 368 9.50 0.28 19.55
N ASP A 369 8.32 -0.35 19.70
CA ASP A 369 8.21 -1.78 20.00
C ASP A 369 7.82 -2.63 18.77
N ILE A 370 7.62 -2.08 17.57
CA ILE A 370 7.08 -2.87 16.45
C ILE A 370 8.18 -3.66 15.75
N GLY A 371 8.47 -4.87 16.24
CA GLY A 371 9.38 -5.84 15.62
C GLY A 371 9.08 -6.09 14.14
N ALA A 372 7.81 -6.07 13.72
CA ALA A 372 7.40 -6.25 12.33
C ALA A 372 7.99 -5.19 11.36
N LEU A 373 8.21 -3.94 11.81
CA LEU A 373 8.83 -2.88 10.99
C LEU A 373 10.35 -3.00 10.90
N LYS A 374 10.96 -3.91 11.66
CA LYS A 374 12.40 -4.21 11.53
C LYS A 374 12.70 -5.07 10.30
N ASN A 375 11.69 -5.71 9.69
CA ASN A 375 11.85 -6.36 8.40
C ASN A 375 11.83 -5.29 7.30
N PRO A 376 12.93 -5.07 6.55
CA PRO A 376 13.00 -4.01 5.55
C PRO A 376 12.09 -4.25 4.33
N GLU A 377 11.77 -5.50 3.99
CA GLU A 377 10.82 -5.80 2.90
C GLU A 377 9.42 -5.37 3.30
N LEU A 378 8.99 -5.74 4.52
CA LEU A 378 7.69 -5.34 5.05
C LEU A 378 7.61 -3.83 5.19
N PHE A 379 8.65 -3.20 5.71
CA PHE A 379 8.74 -1.75 5.78
C PHE A 379 8.62 -1.12 4.38
N SER A 380 9.34 -1.66 3.39
CA SER A 380 9.27 -1.16 2.02
C SER A 380 7.91 -1.38 1.36
N LEU A 381 7.22 -2.49 1.63
CA LEU A 381 5.84 -2.72 1.17
C LEU A 381 4.89 -1.68 1.75
N CYS A 382 5.12 -1.24 2.99
CA CYS A 382 4.34 -0.19 3.64
C CYS A 382 4.47 1.18 2.97
N SER A 383 5.36 1.36 1.97
CA SER A 383 5.30 2.52 1.07
C SER A 383 3.97 2.62 0.32
N VAL A 384 3.25 1.51 0.14
CA VAL A 384 1.87 1.53 -0.34
C VAL A 384 0.96 1.59 0.91
N PRO A 385 0.15 2.64 1.11
CA PRO A 385 -0.69 2.82 2.30
C PRO A 385 -1.61 1.64 2.62
N LEU A 386 -2.14 0.96 1.59
CA LEU A 386 -2.94 -0.25 1.79
C LEU A 386 -2.15 -1.36 2.50
N TYR A 387 -0.86 -1.56 2.18
CA TYR A 387 -0.01 -2.51 2.91
C TYR A 387 0.25 -2.06 4.34
N ALA A 388 0.53 -0.77 4.56
CA ALA A 388 0.72 -0.25 5.90
C ALA A 388 -0.52 -0.50 6.78
N PHE A 389 -1.71 -0.27 6.24
CA PHE A 389 -2.98 -0.58 6.89
C PHE A 389 -3.15 -2.04 7.23
N ILE A 390 -2.86 -2.91 6.26
CA ILE A 390 -2.98 -4.35 6.47
C ILE A 390 -1.95 -4.87 7.50
N VAL A 391 -0.70 -4.40 7.44
CA VAL A 391 0.34 -4.76 8.42
C VAL A 391 -0.06 -4.27 9.83
N ALA A 392 -0.60 -3.06 9.95
CA ALA A 392 -1.12 -2.56 11.23
C ALA A 392 -2.28 -3.42 11.75
N ALA A 393 -3.20 -3.85 10.87
CA ALA A 393 -4.27 -4.79 11.21
C ALA A 393 -3.70 -6.11 11.77
N CYS A 394 -2.70 -6.70 11.11
CA CYS A 394 -2.04 -7.92 11.58
C CYS A 394 -1.35 -7.73 12.94
N ILE A 395 -0.71 -6.58 13.17
CA ILE A 395 -0.09 -6.25 14.47
C ILE A 395 -1.15 -6.18 15.57
N PHE A 396 -2.34 -5.62 15.30
CA PHE A 396 -3.43 -5.59 16.28
C PHE A 396 -3.95 -6.98 16.65
N VAL A 397 -3.92 -7.94 15.74
CA VAL A 397 -4.36 -9.32 16.00
C VAL A 397 -3.40 -10.06 16.93
N SER A 398 -2.10 -9.85 16.76
CA SER A 398 -1.06 -10.52 17.57
C SER A 398 0.02 -9.55 18.09
N PRO A 399 -0.31 -8.61 18.99
CA PRO A 399 0.62 -7.56 19.40
C PRO A 399 1.89 -8.08 20.11
N ALA A 400 1.78 -9.17 20.88
CA ALA A 400 2.95 -9.74 21.57
C ALA A 400 3.96 -10.34 20.57
N GLU A 401 3.48 -11.12 19.60
CA GLU A 401 4.33 -11.71 18.56
C GLU A 401 4.97 -10.65 17.67
N ALA A 402 4.19 -9.64 17.27
CA ALA A 402 4.66 -8.53 16.45
C ALA A 402 5.75 -7.68 17.13
N ARG A 403 5.79 -7.66 18.47
CA ARG A 403 6.85 -7.00 19.24
C ARG A 403 8.12 -7.83 19.34
N ASN A 404 7.97 -9.14 19.48
CA ASN A 404 9.07 -10.04 19.82
C ASN A 404 9.90 -10.49 18.61
N LYS A 405 9.34 -10.52 17.39
CA LYS A 405 10.07 -10.91 16.17
C LYS A 405 9.64 -10.13 14.93
N PRO A 406 10.52 -9.92 13.95
CA PRO A 406 10.10 -9.54 12.61
C PRO A 406 9.35 -10.71 11.96
N PHE A 407 8.31 -10.40 11.18
CA PHE A 407 7.61 -11.38 10.35
C PHE A 407 8.28 -11.42 8.97
N THR A 408 8.25 -12.57 8.30
CA THR A 408 8.58 -12.63 6.86
C THR A 408 7.42 -12.05 6.04
N VAL A 409 7.62 -11.81 4.74
CA VAL A 409 6.54 -11.34 3.88
C VAL A 409 5.45 -12.40 3.80
N THR A 410 5.80 -13.67 3.61
CA THR A 410 4.81 -14.74 3.54
C THR A 410 4.01 -14.88 4.83
N GLU A 411 4.65 -14.72 6.00
CA GLU A 411 3.97 -14.75 7.30
C GLU A 411 2.88 -13.68 7.39
N ILE A 412 3.16 -12.46 6.91
CA ILE A 412 2.15 -11.41 6.82
C ILE A 412 1.01 -11.83 5.90
N TYR A 413 1.27 -12.33 4.69
CA TYR A 413 0.19 -12.72 3.76
C TYR A 413 -0.68 -13.86 4.29
N VAL A 414 -0.10 -14.84 5.00
CA VAL A 414 -0.88 -15.88 5.70
C VAL A 414 -1.77 -15.26 6.79
N ARG A 415 -1.26 -14.29 7.56
CA ARG A 415 -2.05 -13.59 8.58
C ARG A 415 -3.16 -12.73 7.95
N ILE A 416 -2.91 -12.11 6.80
CA ILE A 416 -3.91 -11.35 6.02
C ILE A 416 -5.01 -12.30 5.57
N PHE A 417 -4.64 -13.44 4.99
CA PHE A 417 -5.58 -14.46 4.59
C PHE A 417 -6.49 -14.88 5.76
N ARG A 418 -5.90 -15.25 6.90
CA ARG A 418 -6.67 -15.64 8.09
C ARG A 418 -7.54 -14.51 8.63
N PHE A 419 -7.05 -13.28 8.60
CA PHE A 419 -7.81 -12.10 9.00
C PHE A 419 -9.05 -11.89 8.13
N CYS A 420 -8.89 -11.88 6.80
CA CYS A 420 -10.00 -11.76 5.87
C CYS A 420 -11.03 -12.88 6.04
N MET A 421 -10.59 -14.12 6.26
CA MET A 421 -11.47 -15.26 6.54
C MET A 421 -12.26 -15.06 7.85
N LYS A 422 -11.59 -14.58 8.91
CA LYS A 422 -12.22 -14.26 10.19
C LYS A 422 -13.32 -13.20 10.02
N GLN A 423 -13.02 -12.16 9.23
CA GLN A 423 -13.96 -11.08 8.98
C GLN A 423 -15.15 -11.53 8.14
N HIS A 424 -14.91 -12.27 7.07
CA HIS A 424 -15.94 -12.78 6.16
C HIS A 424 -16.94 -13.68 6.89
N GLY A 425 -16.46 -14.61 7.72
CA GLY A 425 -17.31 -15.53 8.46
C GLY A 425 -17.90 -14.97 9.76
N HIS A 426 -17.50 -13.77 10.21
CA HIS A 426 -17.76 -13.27 11.56
C HIS A 426 -17.37 -14.28 12.66
N GLN A 427 -16.27 -15.00 12.46
CA GLN A 427 -15.86 -16.11 13.34
C GLN A 427 -14.87 -15.65 14.41
N ASP A 428 -14.91 -16.31 15.56
CA ASP A 428 -13.84 -16.20 16.56
C ASP A 428 -12.64 -17.09 16.21
N VAL A 429 -11.51 -16.84 16.88
CA VAL A 429 -10.23 -17.50 16.57
C VAL A 429 -10.32 -19.02 16.70
N GLU A 430 -11.09 -19.52 17.68
CA GLU A 430 -11.26 -20.95 17.96
C GLU A 430 -12.00 -21.71 16.84
N HIS A 431 -12.88 -21.02 16.10
CA HIS A 431 -13.69 -21.62 15.03
C HIS A 431 -13.17 -21.28 13.63
N LEU A 432 -12.14 -20.43 13.53
CA LEU A 432 -11.60 -19.96 12.26
C LEU A 432 -11.05 -21.11 11.39
N ASP A 433 -10.33 -22.06 11.97
CA ASP A 433 -9.79 -23.20 11.20
C ASP A 433 -10.89 -24.09 10.63
N LYS A 434 -11.97 -24.29 11.40
CA LYS A 434 -13.15 -25.02 10.93
C LYS A 434 -13.80 -24.28 9.78
N TYR A 435 -14.01 -22.98 9.93
CA TYR A 435 -14.60 -22.15 8.87
C TYR A 435 -13.76 -22.14 7.58
N ILE A 436 -12.43 -22.03 7.70
CA ILE A 436 -11.52 -22.12 6.56
C ILE A 436 -11.65 -23.48 5.87
N LYS A 437 -11.75 -24.57 6.66
CA LYS A 437 -11.94 -25.92 6.14
C LYS A 437 -13.28 -26.10 5.43
N ASP A 438 -14.36 -25.56 6.00
CA ASP A 438 -15.71 -25.62 5.43
C ASP A 438 -15.80 -24.87 4.08
N ASN A 439 -15.03 -23.79 3.94
CA ASN A 439 -14.95 -23.00 2.69
C ASN A 439 -13.74 -23.36 1.82
N LYS A 440 -13.10 -24.51 2.04
CA LYS A 440 -11.87 -24.92 1.35
C LYS A 440 -12.02 -24.96 -0.18
N ARG A 441 -13.20 -25.32 -0.68
CA ARG A 441 -13.47 -25.37 -2.12
C ARG A 441 -13.32 -24.00 -2.78
N ASP A 442 -13.91 -22.96 -2.19
CA ASP A 442 -13.82 -21.58 -2.70
C ASP A 442 -12.38 -21.06 -2.69
N ILE A 443 -11.64 -21.39 -1.64
CA ILE A 443 -10.24 -21.03 -1.47
C ILE A 443 -9.38 -21.69 -2.56
N ILE A 444 -9.60 -22.98 -2.84
CA ILE A 444 -8.93 -23.71 -3.93
C ILE A 444 -9.25 -23.07 -5.28
N ASN A 445 -10.52 -22.74 -5.53
CA ASN A 445 -10.95 -22.12 -6.77
C ASN A 445 -10.28 -20.75 -6.99
N LEU A 446 -10.20 -19.92 -5.94
CA LEU A 446 -9.51 -18.63 -6.01
C LEU A 446 -8.00 -18.78 -6.24
N ALA A 447 -7.37 -19.73 -5.56
CA ALA A 447 -5.95 -20.02 -5.74
C ALA A 447 -5.66 -20.47 -7.19
N LEU A 448 -6.50 -21.36 -7.74
CA LEU A 448 -6.39 -21.83 -9.12
C LEU A 448 -6.59 -20.69 -10.13
N ALA A 449 -7.62 -19.86 -9.94
CA ALA A 449 -7.87 -18.71 -10.80
C ALA A 449 -6.68 -17.74 -10.81
N SER A 450 -6.09 -17.51 -9.64
CA SER A 450 -4.90 -16.65 -9.47
C SER A 450 -3.70 -17.18 -10.27
N TYR A 451 -3.44 -18.48 -10.15
CA TYR A 451 -2.38 -19.17 -10.89
C TYR A 451 -2.60 -19.10 -12.42
N LYS A 452 -3.82 -19.38 -12.88
CA LYS A 452 -4.18 -19.28 -14.31
C LYS A 452 -4.02 -17.85 -14.85
N ALA A 453 -4.47 -16.85 -14.09
CA ALA A 453 -4.30 -15.45 -14.47
C ALA A 453 -2.82 -15.05 -14.55
N MET A 454 -1.97 -15.57 -13.65
CA MET A 454 -0.52 -15.38 -13.75
C MET A 454 0.02 -15.96 -15.06
N LEU A 455 -0.30 -17.23 -15.37
CA LEU A 455 0.10 -17.89 -16.63
C LEU A 455 -0.35 -17.11 -17.88
N ALA A 456 -1.57 -16.56 -17.84
CA ALA A 456 -2.12 -15.71 -18.90
C ALA A 456 -1.59 -14.27 -18.89
N LYS A 457 -0.61 -13.95 -18.03
CA LYS A 457 0.01 -12.63 -17.87
C LYS A 457 -0.99 -11.51 -17.59
N THR A 458 -2.09 -11.83 -16.93
CA THR A 458 -3.16 -10.90 -16.59
C THR A 458 -3.32 -10.76 -15.08
N VAL A 459 -3.82 -9.60 -14.66
CA VAL A 459 -4.23 -9.33 -13.28
C VAL A 459 -5.73 -9.55 -13.07
N ASN A 460 -6.43 -9.81 -14.17
CA ASN A 460 -7.87 -10.02 -14.22
C ASN A 460 -8.18 -11.50 -14.11
N LEU A 461 -9.06 -11.83 -13.17
CA LEU A 461 -9.63 -13.14 -12.93
C LEU A 461 -10.99 -13.18 -13.63
N THR A 462 -11.09 -14.00 -14.66
CA THR A 462 -12.35 -14.32 -15.35
C THR A 462 -12.85 -15.68 -14.88
N ASP A 463 -14.14 -15.97 -15.10
CA ASP A 463 -14.73 -17.30 -14.88
C ASP A 463 -14.72 -17.79 -13.41
N LEU A 464 -14.98 -16.88 -12.47
CA LEU A 464 -15.26 -17.23 -11.08
C LEU A 464 -16.77 -17.50 -10.91
N ASP A 465 -17.14 -18.71 -10.49
CA ASP A 465 -18.49 -19.02 -10.00
C ASP A 465 -18.73 -18.18 -8.74
N HIS A 466 -19.47 -17.08 -8.91
CA HIS A 466 -19.59 -16.05 -7.90
C HIS A 466 -21.00 -16.03 -7.32
N GLU A 467 -21.22 -16.78 -6.25
CA GLU A 467 -22.35 -16.55 -5.34
C GLU A 467 -22.07 -15.31 -4.48
N ASP A 468 -23.13 -14.58 -4.07
CA ASP A 468 -23.02 -13.30 -3.35
C ASP A 468 -22.40 -13.43 -1.94
N LYS A 469 -22.17 -14.65 -1.44
CA LYS A 469 -21.50 -14.97 -0.16
C LYS A 469 -20.19 -15.76 -0.30
N SER A 470 -19.61 -15.83 -1.50
CA SER A 470 -18.35 -16.57 -1.69
C SER A 470 -17.17 -15.85 -1.02
N VAL A 471 -16.23 -16.64 -0.51
CA VAL A 471 -14.97 -16.17 0.12
C VAL A 471 -14.18 -15.20 -0.75
N GLN A 472 -14.38 -15.27 -2.06
CA GLN A 472 -13.75 -14.42 -3.07
C GLN A 472 -14.01 -12.91 -2.81
N ASN A 473 -15.20 -12.55 -2.30
CA ASN A 473 -15.54 -11.16 -1.96
C ASN A 473 -14.63 -10.57 -0.86
N ALA A 474 -13.98 -11.41 -0.04
CA ALA A 474 -13.07 -10.94 1.01
C ALA A 474 -11.69 -10.49 0.49
N PHE A 475 -11.35 -10.85 -0.75
CA PHE A 475 -10.01 -10.65 -1.33
C PHE A 475 -10.02 -9.88 -2.66
N LEU A 476 -11.14 -9.92 -3.39
CA LEU A 476 -11.26 -9.38 -4.73
C LEU A 476 -12.05 -8.08 -4.79
N THR A 477 -11.64 -7.22 -5.72
CA THR A 477 -12.41 -6.06 -6.18
C THR A 477 -13.11 -6.41 -7.48
N LYS A 478 -14.39 -6.03 -7.60
CA LYS A 478 -15.23 -6.28 -8.78
C LYS A 478 -14.96 -5.23 -9.86
N GLN A 479 -14.61 -5.67 -11.07
CA GLN A 479 -14.45 -4.86 -12.28
C GLN A 479 -15.50 -5.30 -13.30
N PHE A 480 -16.17 -4.35 -13.96
CA PHE A 480 -17.17 -4.67 -14.98
C PHE A 480 -16.58 -4.35 -16.36
N TRP A 481 -16.51 -5.34 -17.25
CA TRP A 481 -16.14 -5.13 -18.65
C TRP A 481 -17.30 -5.54 -19.55
N ASN A 482 -17.72 -4.69 -20.50
CA ASN A 482 -18.48 -5.17 -21.67
C ASN A 482 -18.44 -4.19 -22.87
N PRO A 483 -18.07 -4.64 -24.07
CA PRO A 483 -18.27 -3.85 -25.28
C PRO A 483 -19.55 -4.19 -26.06
N SER A 484 -20.25 -5.32 -25.88
CA SER A 484 -21.44 -5.57 -26.72
C SER A 484 -22.41 -6.72 -26.39
N THR A 485 -22.06 -7.77 -25.64
CA THR A 485 -23.02 -8.86 -25.31
C THR A 485 -22.42 -9.79 -24.26
N THR A 486 -23.23 -10.23 -23.29
CA THR A 486 -22.88 -11.10 -22.13
C THR A 486 -22.04 -10.39 -21.05
N SER A 487 -22.64 -10.15 -19.87
CA SER A 487 -21.97 -9.50 -18.73
C SER A 487 -20.85 -10.40 -18.18
N CYS A 488 -19.61 -10.20 -18.62
CA CYS A 488 -18.46 -10.87 -18.01
C CYS A 488 -18.04 -10.08 -16.76
N LYS A 489 -18.22 -10.66 -15.57
CA LYS A 489 -17.71 -10.08 -14.31
C LYS A 489 -16.21 -10.36 -14.25
N VAL A 490 -15.40 -9.31 -14.24
CA VAL A 490 -13.95 -9.41 -14.12
C VAL A 490 -13.56 -9.09 -12.69
N TYR A 491 -12.69 -9.86 -12.07
CA TYR A 491 -12.25 -9.61 -10.70
C TYR A 491 -10.74 -9.36 -10.67
N ALA A 492 -10.27 -8.58 -9.72
CA ALA A 492 -8.84 -8.45 -9.48
C ALA A 492 -8.54 -8.30 -8.00
N PHE A 493 -7.37 -8.76 -7.59
CA PHE A 493 -6.86 -8.43 -6.27
C PHE A 493 -6.57 -6.93 -6.16
N LEU A 494 -6.60 -6.43 -4.92
CA LEU A 494 -6.18 -5.06 -4.62
C LEU A 494 -4.72 -4.79 -5.03
N HIS A 495 -3.87 -5.83 -5.07
CA HIS A 495 -2.49 -5.72 -5.53
C HIS A 495 -1.96 -7.06 -6.09
N ASN A 496 -1.00 -6.99 -7.01
CA ASN A 496 -0.50 -8.13 -7.78
C ASN A 496 0.23 -9.18 -6.92
N THR A 497 0.91 -8.77 -5.85
CA THR A 497 1.59 -9.74 -4.95
C THR A 497 0.60 -10.61 -4.17
N MET A 498 -0.66 -10.18 -4.02
CA MET A 498 -1.71 -11.06 -3.50
C MET A 498 -2.00 -12.18 -4.50
N GLN A 499 -2.03 -11.88 -5.81
CA GLN A 499 -2.13 -12.88 -6.86
C GLN A 499 -0.96 -13.88 -6.81
N GLU A 500 0.27 -13.40 -6.59
CA GLU A 500 1.47 -14.24 -6.43
C GLU A 500 1.36 -15.16 -5.21
N PHE A 501 0.89 -14.64 -4.07
CA PHE A 501 0.62 -15.43 -2.87
C PHE A 501 -0.46 -16.51 -3.09
N TRP A 502 -1.59 -16.16 -3.71
CA TRP A 502 -2.65 -17.12 -4.01
C TRP A 502 -2.22 -18.17 -5.04
N ALA A 503 -1.39 -17.78 -6.01
CA ALA A 503 -0.76 -18.73 -6.93
C ALA A 503 0.20 -19.68 -6.18
N ALA A 504 0.97 -19.20 -5.21
CA ALA A 504 1.80 -20.07 -4.36
C ALA A 504 0.95 -21.03 -3.51
N LEU A 505 -0.20 -20.56 -3.01
CA LEU A 505 -1.16 -21.41 -2.29
C LEU A 505 -1.71 -22.53 -3.19
N HIS A 506 -1.95 -22.25 -4.47
CA HIS A 506 -2.35 -23.28 -5.44
C HIS A 506 -1.26 -24.34 -5.63
N ILE A 507 0.00 -23.93 -5.69
CA ILE A 507 1.12 -24.86 -5.89
C ILE A 507 1.37 -25.73 -4.66
N ILE A 508 1.31 -25.19 -3.44
CA ILE A 508 1.45 -26.02 -2.23
C ILE A 508 0.29 -27.02 -2.06
N LEU A 509 -0.91 -26.68 -2.55
CA LEU A 509 -2.06 -27.59 -2.61
C LEU A 509 -1.89 -28.70 -3.66
N ASN A 510 -1.05 -28.48 -4.69
CA ASN A 510 -0.80 -29.39 -5.83
C ASN A 510 0.73 -29.55 -6.06
N PRO A 511 1.45 -30.23 -5.15
CA PRO A 511 2.92 -30.26 -5.15
C PRO A 511 3.53 -30.95 -6.37
N ASP A 512 2.76 -31.77 -7.08
CA ASP A 512 3.11 -32.35 -8.39
C ASP A 512 3.43 -31.28 -9.45
N LYS A 513 2.88 -30.06 -9.30
CA LYS A 513 3.08 -28.95 -10.24
C LYS A 513 4.35 -28.14 -9.97
N ILE A 514 5.06 -28.39 -8.86
CA ILE A 514 6.27 -27.64 -8.50
C ILE A 514 7.32 -27.76 -9.60
N THR A 515 7.64 -28.96 -10.05
CA THR A 515 8.64 -29.17 -11.11
C THR A 515 8.25 -28.42 -12.38
N THR A 516 6.97 -28.52 -12.80
CA THR A 516 6.46 -27.80 -13.97
C THR A 516 6.55 -26.28 -13.81
N LEU A 517 6.24 -25.74 -12.64
CA LEU A 517 6.41 -24.31 -12.36
C LEU A 517 7.87 -23.88 -12.50
N LEU A 518 8.79 -24.66 -11.94
CA LEU A 518 10.23 -24.37 -11.99
C LEU A 518 10.76 -24.43 -13.43
N ASP A 519 10.36 -25.43 -14.21
CA ASP A 519 10.68 -25.54 -15.64
C ASP A 519 10.14 -24.34 -16.43
N GLN A 520 8.90 -23.90 -16.13
CA GLN A 520 8.31 -22.72 -16.74
C GLN A 520 8.99 -21.42 -16.31
N CYS A 521 9.63 -21.35 -15.15
CA CYS A 521 10.41 -20.17 -14.77
C CYS A 521 11.70 -20.04 -15.58
N GLN A 522 12.20 -21.16 -16.12
CA GLN A 522 13.41 -21.25 -16.93
C GLN A 522 13.17 -21.03 -18.43
N SER A 523 11.92 -21.04 -18.90
CA SER A 523 11.62 -20.74 -20.29
C SER A 523 11.86 -19.24 -20.62
N ASP A 524 12.35 -18.97 -21.83
CA ASP A 524 12.64 -17.61 -22.31
C ASP A 524 11.45 -16.65 -22.16
N GLU A 525 11.76 -15.34 -22.09
CA GLU A 525 10.95 -14.09 -21.87
C GLU A 525 9.54 -14.20 -21.24
N ASP A 526 8.74 -15.16 -21.66
CA ASP A 526 7.38 -15.48 -21.27
C ASP A 526 7.23 -16.16 -19.91
N GLY A 527 8.26 -16.81 -19.35
CA GLY A 527 8.17 -17.56 -18.08
C GLY A 527 8.72 -16.84 -16.85
N LYS A 528 9.63 -15.87 -17.04
CA LYS A 528 10.47 -15.26 -15.98
C LYS A 528 9.70 -14.60 -14.82
N TYR A 529 8.44 -14.23 -15.01
CA TYR A 529 7.63 -13.63 -13.93
C TYR A 529 7.03 -14.67 -12.98
N LEU A 530 6.95 -15.94 -13.36
CA LEU A 530 6.42 -16.99 -12.48
C LEU A 530 7.32 -17.25 -11.28
N LYS A 531 8.61 -16.88 -11.38
CA LYS A 531 9.56 -16.99 -10.26
C LYS A 531 9.12 -16.21 -9.02
N TYR A 532 8.28 -15.18 -9.14
CA TYR A 532 7.75 -14.44 -8.00
C TYR A 532 6.79 -15.26 -7.11
N ILE A 533 6.35 -16.43 -7.57
CA ILE A 533 5.62 -17.41 -6.76
C ILE A 533 6.57 -18.08 -5.74
N ALA A 534 7.85 -18.25 -6.09
CA ALA A 534 8.79 -19.06 -5.31
C ALA A 534 9.10 -18.53 -3.90
N PRO A 535 9.27 -17.21 -3.64
CA PRO A 535 9.43 -16.71 -2.27
C PRO A 535 8.23 -17.04 -1.38
N PHE A 536 7.00 -16.84 -1.88
CA PHE A 536 5.78 -17.19 -1.13
C PHE A 536 5.65 -18.70 -0.92
N LEU A 537 5.97 -19.51 -1.92
CA LEU A 537 5.94 -20.96 -1.78
C LEU A 537 6.97 -21.44 -0.76
N SER A 538 8.18 -20.86 -0.77
CA SER A 538 9.21 -21.09 0.24
C SER A 538 8.71 -20.74 1.64
N GLY A 539 8.09 -19.56 1.82
CA GLY A 539 7.52 -19.18 3.11
C GLY A 539 6.36 -20.05 3.58
N LEU A 540 5.45 -20.47 2.69
CA LEU A 540 4.36 -21.38 3.03
C LEU A 540 4.87 -22.75 3.51
N LEU A 541 6.09 -23.13 3.12
CA LEU A 541 6.77 -24.31 3.59
C LEU A 541 7.57 -24.09 4.88
N ALA A 542 7.66 -22.89 5.44
CA ALA A 542 8.42 -22.63 6.68
C ALA A 542 7.81 -23.28 7.93
N ASP A 543 8.65 -23.64 8.91
CA ASP A 543 8.23 -24.33 10.15
C ASP A 543 7.34 -23.50 11.06
N ASN A 544 7.51 -22.19 11.09
CA ASN A 544 6.67 -21.28 11.86
C ASN A 544 5.28 -21.07 11.24
N LEU A 545 5.06 -21.44 9.97
CA LEU A 545 3.84 -21.12 9.23
C LEU A 545 2.89 -22.29 9.02
N PHE A 546 3.36 -23.53 9.13
CA PHE A 546 2.50 -24.69 8.87
C PHE A 546 1.28 -24.72 9.80
N GLU A 547 1.42 -24.31 11.07
CA GLU A 547 0.31 -24.25 12.04
C GLU A 547 -0.83 -23.33 11.58
N LEU A 548 -0.52 -22.27 10.83
CA LEU A 548 -1.50 -21.31 10.34
C LEU A 548 -2.22 -21.77 9.07
N ILE A 549 -1.68 -22.74 8.34
CA ILE A 549 -2.22 -23.24 7.06
C ILE A 549 -2.63 -24.73 7.08
N LYS A 550 -2.42 -25.44 8.19
CA LYS A 550 -2.75 -26.87 8.33
C LYS A 550 -4.22 -27.21 8.08
N CYS A 551 -5.13 -26.24 8.24
CA CYS A 551 -6.54 -26.40 7.91
C CYS A 551 -6.79 -26.52 6.39
N LEU A 552 -5.86 -26.05 5.56
CA LEU A 552 -5.91 -26.14 4.10
C LEU A 552 -5.04 -27.26 3.54
N VAL A 553 -3.81 -27.41 4.03
CA VAL A 553 -2.84 -28.37 3.49
C VAL A 553 -2.49 -29.41 4.57
N PRO A 554 -2.58 -30.73 4.27
CA PRO A 554 -2.17 -31.77 5.21
C PRO A 554 -0.70 -31.64 5.63
N VAL A 555 -0.40 -31.93 6.89
CA VAL A 555 0.95 -31.81 7.45
C VAL A 555 1.92 -32.77 6.77
N GLU A 556 1.47 -33.97 6.44
CA GLU A 556 2.23 -35.00 5.75
C GLU A 556 2.65 -34.54 4.36
N GLN A 557 1.76 -33.83 3.65
CA GLN A 557 2.03 -33.26 2.33
C GLN A 557 3.08 -32.15 2.41
N ILE A 558 2.98 -31.25 3.39
CA ILE A 558 3.99 -30.20 3.61
C ILE A 558 5.36 -30.83 3.86
N LYS A 559 5.43 -31.79 4.78
CA LYS A 559 6.68 -32.51 5.10
C LYS A 559 7.27 -33.20 3.87
N ALA A 560 6.47 -33.91 3.09
CA ALA A 560 6.92 -34.58 1.87
C ALA A 560 7.43 -33.58 0.80
N THR A 561 6.75 -32.44 0.66
CA THR A 561 7.11 -31.40 -0.30
C THR A 561 8.47 -30.76 0.04
N ARG A 562 8.71 -30.47 1.33
CA ARG A 562 9.95 -29.86 1.81
C ARG A 562 11.21 -30.64 1.45
N VAL A 563 11.16 -31.98 1.54
CA VAL A 563 12.33 -32.84 1.32
C VAL A 563 12.97 -32.60 -0.05
N LYS A 564 12.15 -32.31 -1.06
CA LYS A 564 12.62 -32.14 -2.45
C LYS A 564 12.69 -30.68 -2.88
N TYR A 565 11.81 -29.84 -2.34
CA TYR A 565 11.57 -28.50 -2.86
C TYR A 565 12.79 -27.57 -2.83
N PHE A 566 13.47 -27.44 -1.69
CA PHE A 566 14.54 -26.43 -1.57
C PHE A 566 15.75 -26.79 -2.44
N GLN A 567 16.06 -28.08 -2.57
CA GLN A 567 17.10 -28.58 -3.46
C GLN A 567 16.78 -28.19 -4.91
N GLN A 568 15.53 -28.42 -5.34
CA GLN A 568 15.04 -28.00 -6.65
C GLN A 568 15.12 -26.48 -6.87
N ILE A 569 14.77 -25.66 -5.86
CA ILE A 569 14.87 -24.19 -5.95
C ILE A 569 16.32 -23.75 -6.18
N ILE A 570 17.25 -24.28 -5.39
CA ILE A 570 18.67 -23.93 -5.53
C ILE A 570 19.18 -24.41 -6.89
N ASP A 571 18.92 -25.66 -7.28
CA ASP A 571 19.35 -26.22 -8.57
C ASP A 571 18.77 -25.47 -9.78
N THR A 572 17.54 -24.96 -9.64
CA THR A 572 16.84 -24.23 -10.70
C THR A 572 17.36 -22.80 -10.85
N PHE A 573 17.52 -22.07 -9.75
CA PHE A 573 17.71 -20.62 -9.80
C PHE A 573 19.13 -20.14 -9.51
N LEU A 574 20.04 -21.01 -9.06
CA LEU A 574 21.40 -20.60 -8.75
C LEU A 574 22.25 -20.38 -10.01
N TYR A 575 22.07 -21.21 -11.03
CA TYR A 575 22.93 -21.24 -12.21
C TYR A 575 22.23 -20.65 -13.43
N THR A 576 22.90 -19.72 -14.09
CA THR A 576 22.54 -19.26 -15.44
C THR A 576 23.19 -20.19 -16.46
N LYS A 577 22.45 -20.56 -17.50
CA LYS A 577 22.94 -21.41 -18.60
C LYS A 577 23.15 -20.55 -19.83
N GLU A 578 24.39 -20.46 -20.33
CA GLU A 578 24.68 -19.85 -21.63
C GLU A 578 25.26 -20.89 -22.60
N GLN A 579 24.89 -20.77 -23.87
CA GLN A 579 25.49 -21.57 -24.94
C GLN A 579 26.70 -20.83 -25.47
N ASN A 580 27.86 -21.47 -25.38
CA ASN A 580 29.09 -20.94 -25.96
C ASN A 580 29.08 -21.10 -27.48
N GLN A 581 29.97 -20.38 -28.17
CA GLN A 581 30.08 -20.39 -29.64
C GLN A 581 30.37 -21.78 -30.23
N GLU A 582 30.83 -22.73 -29.40
CA GLU A 582 31.10 -24.13 -29.77
C GLU A 582 29.92 -25.10 -29.48
N GLY A 583 28.81 -24.60 -28.92
CA GLY A 583 27.61 -25.39 -28.61
C GLY A 583 27.59 -26.02 -27.22
N ASP A 584 28.66 -25.86 -26.43
CA ASP A 584 28.72 -26.29 -25.03
C ASP A 584 27.98 -25.33 -24.10
N CYS A 585 27.30 -25.89 -23.08
CA CYS A 585 26.52 -25.14 -22.11
C CYS A 585 27.37 -24.86 -20.87
N GLU A 586 27.86 -23.63 -20.71
CA GLU A 586 28.54 -23.20 -19.48
C GLU A 586 27.51 -22.74 -18.44
N GLN A 587 27.79 -23.10 -17.18
CA GLN A 587 26.98 -22.69 -16.03
C GLN A 587 27.79 -21.73 -15.16
N PHE A 588 27.22 -20.57 -14.88
CA PHE A 588 27.82 -19.60 -13.97
C PHE A 588 26.78 -19.05 -12.99
N VAL A 589 27.28 -18.51 -11.89
CA VAL A 589 26.45 -17.94 -10.82
C VAL A 589 26.52 -16.43 -10.90
N GLU A 590 25.37 -15.78 -11.12
CA GLU A 590 25.25 -14.33 -11.13
C GLU A 590 24.78 -13.80 -9.77
N ALA A 591 25.10 -12.54 -9.47
CA ALA A 591 24.67 -11.89 -8.24
C ALA A 591 23.13 -11.90 -8.08
N ASP A 592 22.38 -11.69 -9.17
CA ASP A 592 20.91 -11.74 -9.16
C ASP A 592 20.35 -13.11 -8.76
N ASN A 593 21.05 -14.20 -9.14
CA ASN A 593 20.70 -15.56 -8.77
C ASN A 593 20.91 -15.79 -7.27
N ILE A 594 22.07 -15.38 -6.74
CA ILE A 594 22.39 -15.42 -5.32
C ILE A 594 21.32 -14.67 -4.52
N LEU A 595 21.01 -13.44 -4.91
CA LEU A 595 20.04 -12.59 -4.22
C LEU A 595 18.63 -13.21 -4.23
N PHE A 596 18.22 -13.78 -5.35
CA PHE A 596 16.91 -14.42 -5.46
C PHE A 596 16.80 -15.70 -4.61
N VAL A 597 17.83 -16.56 -4.62
CA VAL A 597 17.86 -17.77 -3.79
C VAL A 597 17.91 -17.40 -2.31
N CYS A 598 18.74 -16.42 -1.92
CA CYS A 598 18.79 -15.89 -0.55
C CYS A 598 17.42 -15.39 -0.07
N ARG A 599 16.64 -14.72 -0.94
CA ARG A 599 15.26 -14.32 -0.64
C ARG A 599 14.35 -15.52 -0.37
N CYS A 600 14.39 -16.55 -1.21
CA CYS A 600 13.63 -17.77 -0.98
C CYS A 600 14.01 -18.45 0.35
N LEU A 601 15.30 -18.51 0.66
CA LEU A 601 15.82 -19.07 1.92
C LEU A 601 15.40 -18.26 3.14
N TYR A 602 15.41 -16.92 3.02
CA TYR A 602 14.89 -16.03 4.05
C TYR A 602 13.40 -16.27 4.30
N GLU A 603 12.59 -16.44 3.27
CA GLU A 603 11.17 -16.78 3.47
C GLU A 603 10.99 -18.19 4.07
N TYR A 604 11.80 -19.17 3.65
CA TYR A 604 11.72 -20.55 4.15
C TYR A 604 12.12 -20.71 5.62
N GLN A 605 12.96 -19.81 6.13
CA GLN A 605 13.43 -19.80 7.52
C GLN A 605 14.11 -21.12 7.97
N SER A 606 14.82 -21.80 7.07
CA SER A 606 15.52 -23.06 7.36
C SER A 606 17.04 -22.89 7.33
N ALA A 607 17.68 -23.11 8.49
CA ALA A 607 19.14 -23.08 8.61
C ALA A 607 19.82 -24.16 7.75
N ASP A 608 19.25 -25.36 7.68
CA ASP A 608 19.81 -26.47 6.91
C ASP A 608 19.80 -26.18 5.40
N ALA A 609 18.72 -25.60 4.88
CA ALA A 609 18.67 -25.17 3.48
C ALA A 609 19.69 -24.07 3.17
N CYS A 610 19.92 -23.14 4.11
CA CYS A 610 20.96 -22.11 3.96
C CYS A 610 22.36 -22.73 3.90
N ARG A 611 22.64 -23.76 4.73
CA ARG A 611 23.94 -24.45 4.71
C ARG A 611 24.18 -25.18 3.39
N ILE A 612 23.17 -25.87 2.87
CA ILE A 612 23.26 -26.55 1.56
C ILE A 612 23.53 -25.54 0.44
N PHE A 613 22.86 -24.38 0.48
CA PHE A 613 23.15 -23.29 -0.45
C PHE A 613 24.60 -22.79 -0.33
N LEU A 614 25.06 -22.51 0.89
CA LEU A 614 26.43 -22.05 1.16
C LEU A 614 27.49 -23.04 0.67
N GLU A 615 27.25 -24.35 0.82
CA GLU A 615 28.12 -25.40 0.29
C GLU A 615 28.20 -25.36 -1.24
N LYS A 616 27.08 -25.14 -1.94
CA LYS A 616 27.06 -25.07 -3.41
C LYS A 616 27.77 -23.85 -3.98
N VAL A 617 27.67 -22.71 -3.31
CA VAL A 617 28.44 -21.49 -3.66
C VAL A 617 29.84 -21.50 -3.05
N GLN A 618 30.27 -22.63 -2.48
CA GLN A 618 31.61 -22.81 -1.89
C GLN A 618 31.98 -21.78 -0.82
N TYR A 619 30.96 -21.24 -0.13
CA TYR A 619 31.07 -20.16 0.86
C TYR A 619 31.59 -18.84 0.28
N GLU A 620 31.41 -18.61 -1.02
CA GLU A 620 31.78 -17.39 -1.74
C GLU A 620 30.50 -16.72 -2.28
N LEU A 621 30.27 -15.48 -1.88
CA LEU A 621 29.13 -14.68 -2.32
C LEU A 621 29.64 -13.47 -3.11
N ASP A 622 29.65 -13.59 -4.42
CA ASP A 622 30.02 -12.49 -5.33
C ASP A 622 28.79 -11.63 -5.66
N LEU A 623 28.78 -10.41 -5.12
CA LEU A 623 27.73 -9.41 -5.35
C LEU A 623 28.31 -8.14 -5.98
N LYS A 624 29.44 -8.23 -6.68
CA LYS A 624 30.07 -7.07 -7.30
C LYS A 624 29.13 -6.29 -8.21
N ASP A 625 29.32 -4.97 -8.28
CA ASP A 625 28.59 -4.05 -9.15
C ASP A 625 27.07 -3.98 -8.88
N GLN A 626 26.60 -4.44 -7.71
CA GLN A 626 25.19 -4.44 -7.36
C GLN A 626 24.75 -3.19 -6.58
N THR A 627 23.52 -2.75 -6.83
CA THR A 627 22.84 -1.79 -5.95
C THR A 627 21.97 -2.57 -4.97
N LEU A 628 22.41 -2.69 -3.72
CA LEU A 628 21.74 -3.48 -2.70
C LEU A 628 20.78 -2.60 -1.88
N ASP A 629 19.51 -2.93 -1.92
CA ASP A 629 18.52 -2.33 -1.04
C ASP A 629 18.62 -2.91 0.41
N PRO A 630 17.99 -2.27 1.41
CA PRO A 630 18.02 -2.77 2.79
C PRO A 630 17.48 -4.20 2.94
N TYR A 631 16.53 -4.63 2.12
CA TYR A 631 15.99 -5.98 2.19
C TYR A 631 16.99 -7.01 1.66
N GLN A 632 17.63 -6.74 0.53
CA GLN A 632 18.71 -7.58 0.01
C GLN A 632 19.82 -7.74 1.04
N CYS A 633 20.20 -6.67 1.72
CA CYS A 633 21.15 -6.72 2.84
C CYS A 633 20.66 -7.60 4.01
N CYS A 634 19.36 -7.55 4.33
CA CYS A 634 18.73 -8.39 5.36
C CYS A 634 18.80 -9.88 5.02
N VAL A 635 18.43 -10.26 3.79
CA VAL A 635 18.44 -11.68 3.38
C VAL A 635 19.86 -12.24 3.28
N ILE A 636 20.82 -11.43 2.80
CA ILE A 636 22.25 -11.80 2.81
C ILE A 636 22.71 -12.01 4.25
N SER A 637 22.44 -11.06 5.14
CA SER A 637 22.82 -11.14 6.56
C SER A 637 22.22 -12.37 7.24
N TYR A 638 20.95 -12.70 6.93
CA TYR A 638 20.29 -13.90 7.43
C TYR A 638 21.01 -15.18 6.99
N VAL A 639 21.32 -15.33 5.69
CA VAL A 639 22.01 -16.51 5.14
C VAL A 639 23.43 -16.62 5.68
N VAL A 640 24.18 -15.52 5.70
CA VAL A 640 25.55 -15.47 6.23
C VAL A 640 25.58 -15.90 7.70
N ASN A 641 24.56 -15.52 8.48
CA ASN A 641 24.45 -15.91 9.88
C ASN A 641 24.15 -17.39 10.13
N GLN A 642 23.82 -18.17 9.10
CA GLN A 642 23.63 -19.63 9.22
C GLN A 642 24.94 -20.42 9.04
N ALA A 643 26.04 -19.76 8.68
CA ALA A 643 27.35 -20.40 8.55
C ALA A 643 27.87 -20.86 9.92
N VAL A 644 28.17 -22.16 10.05
CA VAL A 644 28.68 -22.76 11.30
C VAL A 644 30.12 -23.26 11.14
N HIS A 645 30.41 -23.99 10.06
CA HIS A 645 31.68 -24.71 9.91
C HIS A 645 32.76 -23.93 9.16
N ARG A 646 32.36 -23.09 8.20
CA ARG A 646 33.26 -22.30 7.37
C ARG A 646 32.75 -20.87 7.28
N LYS A 647 33.65 -19.92 7.51
CA LYS A 647 33.39 -18.50 7.36
C LYS A 647 33.30 -18.13 5.87
N ILE A 648 32.49 -17.12 5.56
CA ILE A 648 32.10 -16.73 4.20
C ILE A 648 33.04 -15.67 3.62
N GLU A 649 33.29 -15.75 2.32
CA GLU A 649 33.94 -14.70 1.55
C GLU A 649 32.85 -13.90 0.83
N LEU A 650 32.73 -12.60 1.14
CA LEU A 650 31.70 -11.72 0.60
C LEU A 650 32.35 -10.64 -0.25
N ASP A 651 31.98 -10.56 -1.53
CA ASP A 651 32.46 -9.52 -2.45
C ASP A 651 31.39 -8.45 -2.66
N LEU A 652 31.70 -7.23 -2.23
CA LEU A 652 30.89 -6.02 -2.38
C LEU A 652 31.66 -4.92 -3.12
N ILE A 653 32.63 -5.28 -3.98
CA ILE A 653 33.32 -4.29 -4.81
C ILE A 653 32.29 -3.55 -5.69
N ASP A 654 32.44 -2.23 -5.76
CA ASP A 654 31.58 -1.33 -6.52
C ASP A 654 30.06 -1.43 -6.21
N CYS A 655 29.71 -1.95 -5.03
CA CYS A 655 28.34 -1.97 -4.55
C CYS A 655 27.86 -0.61 -4.05
N SER A 656 26.60 -0.28 -4.34
CA SER A 656 25.89 0.87 -3.76
C SER A 656 24.93 0.39 -2.68
N ILE A 657 25.19 0.76 -1.42
CA ILE A 657 24.42 0.32 -0.26
C ILE A 657 24.03 1.52 0.61
N THR A 658 22.76 1.57 1.03
CA THR A 658 22.27 2.61 1.94
C THR A 658 22.64 2.32 3.40
N ASP A 659 22.67 3.34 4.24
CA ASP A 659 23.01 3.19 5.68
C ASP A 659 22.15 2.14 6.41
N PRO A 660 20.82 2.06 6.21
CA PRO A 660 20.02 0.98 6.79
C PRO A 660 20.46 -0.41 6.31
N GLY A 661 20.83 -0.56 5.03
CA GLY A 661 21.37 -1.80 4.48
C GLY A 661 22.70 -2.19 5.13
N LEU A 662 23.62 -1.22 5.28
CA LEU A 662 24.89 -1.46 5.96
C LEU A 662 24.70 -1.89 7.42
N LYS A 663 23.78 -1.26 8.17
CA LYS A 663 23.46 -1.69 9.55
C LYS A 663 23.08 -3.17 9.64
N LEU A 664 22.39 -3.70 8.63
CA LEU A 664 21.99 -5.10 8.56
C LEU A 664 23.14 -6.03 8.19
N LEU A 665 24.05 -5.62 7.31
CA LEU A 665 25.25 -6.39 6.98
C LEU A 665 26.25 -6.42 8.15
N LEU A 666 26.35 -5.33 8.92
CA LEU A 666 27.22 -5.27 10.09
C LEU A 666 26.88 -6.34 11.15
N SER A 667 25.65 -6.86 11.20
CA SER A 667 25.30 -7.92 12.15
C SER A 667 25.82 -9.32 11.78
N SER A 668 26.37 -9.50 10.57
CA SER A 668 26.85 -10.81 10.08
C SER A 668 28.39 -10.92 10.00
N LEU A 669 29.13 -9.87 10.38
CA LEU A 669 30.59 -9.79 10.24
C LEU A 669 31.34 -10.95 10.89
N LYS A 670 30.92 -11.40 12.07
CA LYS A 670 31.57 -12.52 12.80
C LYS A 670 31.68 -13.81 11.98
N ASN A 671 30.78 -14.00 11.01
CA ASN A 671 30.71 -15.18 10.14
C ASN A 671 31.44 -14.97 8.80
N LEU A 672 32.03 -13.80 8.58
CA LEU A 672 32.86 -13.52 7.41
C LEU A 672 34.33 -13.86 7.67
N LYS A 673 34.98 -14.37 6.64
CA LYS A 673 36.43 -14.60 6.53
C LYS A 673 37.08 -13.43 5.80
N PHE A 674 36.46 -13.01 4.70
CA PHE A 674 36.89 -11.89 3.88
C PHE A 674 35.70 -11.04 3.47
N LEU A 675 35.92 -9.73 3.42
CA LEU A 675 34.97 -8.74 2.93
C LEU A 675 35.67 -7.84 1.91
N ARG A 676 35.47 -8.12 0.62
CA ARG A 676 36.03 -7.28 -0.44
C ARG A 676 35.10 -6.10 -0.66
N SER A 677 35.66 -4.89 -0.68
CA SER A 677 34.90 -3.65 -0.78
C SER A 677 35.82 -2.50 -1.19
N THR A 678 35.23 -1.44 -1.75
CA THR A 678 35.97 -0.22 -2.10
C THR A 678 36.30 0.61 -0.86
N SER A 679 37.31 1.46 -0.96
CA SER A 679 37.71 2.37 0.12
C SER A 679 36.56 3.28 0.58
N MET A 680 35.67 3.66 -0.34
CA MET A 680 34.46 4.45 -0.06
C MET A 680 33.44 3.64 0.75
N LEU A 681 33.17 2.39 0.35
CA LEU A 681 32.24 1.53 1.09
C LEU A 681 32.77 1.19 2.48
N LYS A 682 34.08 0.93 2.63
CA LYS A 682 34.74 0.77 3.94
C LYS A 682 34.52 2.00 4.82
N SER A 683 34.70 3.20 4.28
CA SER A 683 34.49 4.46 5.01
C SER A 683 33.03 4.61 5.45
N GLN A 684 32.07 4.26 4.60
CA GLN A 684 30.65 4.33 4.94
C GLN A 684 30.28 3.29 6.02
N MET A 685 30.81 2.07 5.94
CA MET A 685 30.61 1.02 6.95
C MET A 685 31.14 1.44 8.33
N TRP A 686 32.34 2.02 8.38
CA TRP A 686 32.91 2.57 9.61
C TRP A 686 32.04 3.67 10.20
N ARG A 687 31.59 4.62 9.39
CA ARG A 687 30.68 5.67 9.84
C ARG A 687 29.41 5.08 10.44
N VAL A 688 28.74 4.19 9.70
CA VAL A 688 27.48 3.58 10.14
C VAL A 688 27.66 2.76 11.43
N ALA A 689 28.77 2.01 11.56
CA ALA A 689 29.09 1.26 12.77
C ALA A 689 29.35 2.18 13.98
N LEU A 690 30.11 3.27 13.78
CA LEU A 690 30.42 4.22 14.85
C LEU A 690 29.20 5.05 15.26
N GLU A 691 28.28 5.37 14.35
CA GLU A 691 27.02 6.03 14.66
C GLU A 691 26.03 5.10 15.37
N ALA A 692 26.00 3.81 14.98
CA ALA A 692 25.17 2.79 15.58
C ALA A 692 25.60 2.54 17.03
N GLY A 693 25.00 3.26 17.97
CA GLY A 693 25.47 3.29 19.36
C GLY A 693 25.40 2.01 20.18
N GLN A 694 24.98 0.91 19.57
CA GLN A 694 24.95 -0.42 20.17
C GLN A 694 25.86 -1.41 19.42
N PHE A 695 26.55 -1.00 18.36
CA PHE A 695 27.49 -1.86 17.66
C PHE A 695 28.73 -2.10 18.52
N SER A 696 29.12 -3.37 18.66
CA SER A 696 30.19 -3.80 19.58
C SER A 696 31.26 -4.68 18.94
N ASP A 697 31.05 -5.16 17.71
CA ASP A 697 31.94 -6.10 17.02
C ASP A 697 32.99 -5.39 16.15
N PHE A 698 33.60 -4.34 16.69
CA PHE A 698 34.61 -3.53 15.99
C PHE A 698 35.90 -4.30 15.71
N ASP A 699 36.24 -5.29 16.52
CA ASP A 699 37.41 -6.16 16.29
C ASP A 699 37.24 -6.98 15.01
N SER A 700 36.04 -7.55 14.77
CA SER A 700 35.76 -8.26 13.52
C SER A 700 35.81 -7.33 12.32
N LEU A 701 35.29 -6.10 12.45
CA LEU A 701 35.34 -5.09 11.39
C LEU A 701 36.80 -4.70 11.05
N LEU A 702 37.65 -4.46 12.07
CA LEU A 702 39.09 -4.22 11.88
C LEU A 702 39.75 -5.40 11.19
N SER A 703 39.51 -6.62 11.67
CA SER A 703 40.13 -7.83 11.11
C SER A 703 39.75 -8.04 9.64
N LEU A 704 38.50 -7.78 9.26
CA LEU A 704 38.02 -7.93 7.88
C LEU A 704 38.62 -6.88 6.93
N PHE A 705 38.97 -5.71 7.45
CA PHE A 705 39.63 -4.64 6.69
C PHE A 705 41.14 -4.60 6.89
N SER A 706 41.77 -5.72 7.28
CA SER A 706 43.23 -5.79 7.44
C SER A 706 43.78 -4.72 8.40
N PHE A 707 43.02 -4.38 9.44
CA PHE A 707 43.30 -3.32 10.42
C PHE A 707 43.36 -1.91 9.83
N GLU A 708 42.73 -1.69 8.67
CA GLU A 708 42.49 -0.36 8.10
C GLU A 708 41.18 0.25 8.66
N MET A 709 41.28 1.44 9.25
CA MET A 709 40.13 2.24 9.67
C MET A 709 39.93 3.40 8.69
N HIS A 710 38.89 3.31 7.86
CA HIS A 710 38.56 4.34 6.86
C HIS A 710 37.58 5.34 7.46
N LEU A 711 37.94 6.62 7.50
CA LEU A 711 37.10 7.70 8.06
C LEU A 711 36.91 8.82 7.03
N SER A 712 35.68 9.33 6.94
CA SER A 712 35.39 10.56 6.20
C SER A 712 35.68 11.78 7.07
N ALA A 713 36.52 12.69 6.59
CA ALA A 713 36.91 13.91 7.28
C ALA A 713 35.92 15.08 7.07
N LEU A 714 34.91 14.90 6.22
CA LEU A 714 34.00 15.96 5.75
C LEU A 714 32.73 16.08 6.56
N GLU A 715 32.33 15.00 7.21
CA GLU A 715 31.10 15.00 7.98
C GLU A 715 31.38 15.62 9.34
N THR A 716 30.55 16.59 9.74
CA THR A 716 30.46 16.99 11.14
C THR A 716 29.86 15.81 11.91
N LEU A 717 30.68 14.80 12.16
CA LEU A 717 30.31 13.67 12.98
C LEU A 717 30.00 14.18 14.38
N ASP A 718 28.97 13.61 15.01
CA ASP A 718 28.63 13.90 16.41
C ASP A 718 29.90 13.73 17.28
N GLN A 719 30.09 14.59 18.26
CA GLN A 719 31.17 14.48 19.23
C GLN A 719 31.24 13.08 19.87
N LYS A 720 30.09 12.39 19.96
CA LYS A 720 29.98 10.99 20.40
C LYS A 720 30.65 9.98 19.45
N VAL A 721 30.62 10.20 18.13
CA VAL A 721 31.28 9.34 17.15
C VAL A 721 32.80 9.42 17.31
N PHE A 722 33.33 10.62 17.52
CA PHE A 722 34.76 10.82 17.77
C PHE A 722 35.23 10.17 19.08
N GLN A 723 34.42 10.24 20.15
CA GLN A 723 34.70 9.51 21.39
C GLN A 723 34.79 8.00 21.15
N ARG A 724 33.85 7.45 20.36
CA ARG A 724 33.85 6.02 20.02
C ARG A 724 35.06 5.59 19.21
N ILE A 725 35.58 6.43 18.31
CA ILE A 725 36.84 6.11 17.61
C ILE A 725 37.94 5.84 18.63
N GLY A 726 38.09 6.73 19.62
CA GLY A 726 39.07 6.56 20.69
C GLY A 726 38.81 5.31 21.55
N GLU A 727 37.54 5.01 21.87
CA GLU A 727 37.17 3.79 22.60
C GLU A 727 37.50 2.52 21.81
N VAL A 728 37.21 2.48 20.50
CA VAL A 728 37.52 1.35 19.62
C VAL A 728 39.03 1.12 19.56
N LEU A 729 39.81 2.18 19.37
CA LEU A 729 41.27 2.09 19.29
C LEU A 729 41.90 1.68 20.63
N LYS A 730 41.36 2.13 21.77
CA LYS A 730 41.86 1.78 23.11
C LYS A 730 41.46 0.38 23.55
N ASN A 731 40.26 -0.07 23.19
CA ASN A 731 39.70 -1.35 23.65
C ASN A 731 39.88 -2.50 22.64
N LYS A 732 40.58 -2.28 21.53
CA LYS A 732 40.86 -3.32 20.54
C LYS A 732 41.55 -4.52 21.21
N ARG A 733 41.10 -5.73 20.91
CA ARG A 733 41.68 -6.95 21.51
C ARG A 733 43.03 -7.31 20.92
N SER A 734 43.27 -6.89 19.68
CA SER A 734 44.50 -7.18 18.95
C SER A 734 45.62 -6.21 19.32
N ALA A 735 46.84 -6.73 19.49
CA ALA A 735 48.03 -5.90 19.64
C ALA A 735 48.39 -5.14 18.34
N ILE A 736 47.83 -5.52 17.19
CA ILE A 736 48.11 -4.93 15.88
C ILE A 736 47.67 -3.46 15.85
N SER A 737 48.60 -2.57 15.52
CA SER A 737 48.35 -1.14 15.35
C SER A 737 47.47 -0.85 14.13
N VAL A 738 46.62 0.17 14.23
CA VAL A 738 45.60 0.48 13.21
C VAL A 738 46.18 1.41 12.15
N HIS A 739 45.85 1.15 10.89
CA HIS A 739 46.19 2.00 9.75
C HIS A 739 44.99 2.92 9.50
N LEU A 740 45.13 4.20 9.81
CA LEU A 740 44.04 5.16 9.71
C LEU A 740 44.02 5.78 8.31
N ILE A 741 42.94 5.60 7.55
CA ILE A 741 42.78 6.17 6.20
C ILE A 741 41.74 7.28 6.22
N LEU A 742 42.18 8.51 5.99
CA LEU A 742 41.33 9.71 5.99
C LEU A 742 40.89 10.07 4.58
N HIS A 743 39.57 10.09 4.35
CA HIS A 743 38.92 10.55 3.13
C HIS A 743 38.56 12.03 3.24
N VAL A 744 39.21 12.88 2.46
CA VAL A 744 39.13 14.35 2.52
C VAL A 744 38.70 14.95 1.18
N ASN A 745 37.86 15.99 1.18
CA ASN A 745 37.56 16.79 -0.04
C ASN A 745 38.10 18.23 0.05
N GLY A 746 38.99 18.50 1.01
CA GLY A 746 39.58 19.82 1.22
C GLY A 746 40.88 19.72 2.02
N GLU A 747 41.48 20.89 2.24
CA GLU A 747 42.81 21.01 2.85
C GLU A 747 42.80 21.04 4.39
N VAL A 748 41.62 20.96 5.02
CA VAL A 748 41.47 21.06 6.48
C VAL A 748 40.62 19.92 7.02
N ILE A 749 41.02 19.37 8.16
CA ILE A 749 40.26 18.39 8.96
C ILE A 749 39.70 19.06 10.22
N THR A 750 38.59 18.53 10.74
CA THR A 750 37.94 19.11 11.91
C THR A 750 38.81 18.98 13.16
N ARG A 751 38.77 19.99 14.06
CA ARG A 751 39.49 19.93 15.35
C ARG A 751 39.09 18.73 16.22
N SER A 752 37.83 18.29 16.12
CA SER A 752 37.35 17.12 16.85
C SER A 752 38.01 15.83 16.36
N LEU A 753 38.16 15.68 15.04
CA LEU A 753 38.87 14.54 14.44
C LEU A 753 40.36 14.59 14.80
N GLN A 754 41.01 15.75 14.70
CA GLN A 754 42.40 15.94 15.13
C GLN A 754 42.61 15.47 16.56
N LYS A 755 41.75 15.94 17.49
CA LYS A 755 41.81 15.53 18.89
C LYS A 755 41.62 14.03 19.07
N ALA A 756 40.65 13.41 18.41
CA ALA A 756 40.42 11.96 18.50
C ALA A 756 41.62 11.13 18.01
N ILE A 757 42.30 11.60 16.96
CA ILE A 757 43.54 11.00 16.46
C ILE A 757 44.63 11.12 17.51
N PHE A 758 44.89 12.33 18.03
CA PHE A 758 45.94 12.58 19.01
C PHE A 758 45.72 11.81 20.33
N ASP A 759 44.49 11.78 20.85
CA ASP A 759 44.11 11.02 22.04
C ASP A 759 44.27 9.48 21.87
N SER A 760 44.50 9.02 20.62
CA SER A 760 44.60 7.60 20.25
C SER A 760 45.90 7.22 19.54
N LEU A 761 46.88 8.14 19.43
CA LEU A 761 48.16 7.94 18.74
C LEU A 761 48.88 6.63 19.09
N PRO A 762 48.95 6.17 20.36
CA PRO A 762 49.64 4.92 20.70
C PRO A 762 49.08 3.66 20.02
N ASN A 763 47.86 3.75 19.47
CA ASN A 763 47.18 2.65 18.80
C ASN A 763 47.16 2.79 17.26
N ILE A 764 47.75 3.87 16.71
CA ILE A 764 47.76 4.20 15.29
C ILE A 764 49.20 4.04 14.76
N GLU A 765 49.39 3.21 13.73
CA GLU A 765 50.71 3.00 13.12
C GLU A 765 51.01 4.06 12.05
N VAL A 766 50.03 4.27 11.17
CA VAL A 766 50.15 5.05 9.95
C VAL A 766 48.86 5.81 9.73
N ILE A 767 48.97 7.06 9.27
CA ILE A 767 47.85 7.86 8.80
C ILE A 767 48.00 8.04 7.28
N GLY A 768 47.13 7.41 6.50
CA GLY A 768 46.99 7.61 5.07
C GLY A 768 45.93 8.66 4.75
N ILE A 769 46.15 9.45 3.68
CA ILE A 769 45.23 10.50 3.24
C ILE A 769 44.82 10.27 1.78
N PHE A 770 43.51 10.29 1.53
CA PHE A 770 42.89 10.07 0.23
C PHE A 770 41.86 11.17 -0.08
N PRO A 771 41.80 11.71 -1.32
CA PRO A 771 42.73 11.51 -2.42
C PRO A 771 44.09 12.20 -2.17
N HIS A 772 45.14 11.71 -2.83
CA HIS A 772 46.51 12.17 -2.61
C HIS A 772 46.75 13.66 -2.84
N GLN A 773 45.88 14.35 -3.59
CA GLN A 773 45.99 15.78 -3.85
C GLN A 773 46.00 16.65 -2.57
N PHE A 774 45.33 16.20 -1.50
CA PHE A 774 45.26 16.93 -0.22
C PHE A 774 46.30 16.44 0.81
N LYS A 775 47.10 15.43 0.46
CA LYS A 775 48.02 14.76 1.39
C LYS A 775 48.98 15.75 2.07
N VAL A 776 49.68 16.56 1.28
CA VAL A 776 50.70 17.50 1.80
C VAL A 776 50.08 18.53 2.75
N ALA A 777 48.92 19.09 2.41
CA ALA A 777 48.24 20.09 3.23
C ALA A 777 47.80 19.50 4.58
N ILE A 778 47.14 18.33 4.55
CA ILE A 778 46.62 17.67 5.75
C ILE A 778 47.76 17.13 6.64
N GLU A 779 48.84 16.58 6.08
CA GLU A 779 50.01 16.16 6.85
C GLU A 779 50.65 17.36 7.55
N THR A 780 50.83 18.49 6.84
CA THR A 780 51.39 19.71 7.42
C THR A 780 50.55 20.21 8.60
N GLU A 781 49.23 20.23 8.44
CA GLU A 781 48.30 20.61 9.51
C GLU A 781 48.37 19.64 10.70
N LEU A 782 48.39 18.32 10.47
CA LEU A 782 48.53 17.31 11.53
C LEU A 782 49.85 17.45 12.29
N TYR A 783 50.96 17.74 11.61
CA TYR A 783 52.26 17.99 12.25
C TYR A 783 52.23 19.25 13.12
N LEU A 784 51.69 20.36 12.61
CA LEU A 784 51.61 21.61 13.35
C LEU A 784 50.73 21.47 14.60
N GLN A 785 49.55 20.86 14.46
CA GLN A 785 48.66 20.63 15.61
C GLN A 785 49.20 19.57 16.56
N GLY A 786 49.92 18.57 16.06
CA GLY A 786 50.59 17.55 16.86
C GLY A 786 51.65 18.15 17.78
N ALA A 787 52.49 19.06 17.27
CA ALA A 787 53.47 19.78 18.10
C ALA A 787 52.78 20.62 19.20
N ILE A 788 51.67 21.28 18.87
CA ILE A 788 50.87 22.03 19.85
C ILE A 788 50.26 21.09 20.91
N TYR A 789 49.83 19.89 20.51
CA TYR A 789 49.28 18.89 21.39
C TYR A 789 50.35 18.34 22.35
N GLU A 790 51.52 17.94 21.83
CA GLU A 790 52.68 17.48 22.61
C GLU A 790 53.11 18.54 23.64
N MET A 791 53.20 19.81 23.24
CA MET A 791 53.51 20.91 24.16
C MET A 791 52.50 21.06 25.31
N LYS A 792 51.24 20.66 25.11
CA LYS A 792 50.17 20.77 26.11
C LYS A 792 50.04 19.54 27.00
N THR A 793 50.28 18.35 26.47
CA THR A 793 49.99 17.07 27.15
C THR A 793 51.26 16.32 27.57
N GLY A 794 52.40 16.61 26.95
CA GLY A 794 53.66 15.89 27.16
C GLY A 794 53.68 14.47 26.58
N GLN A 795 52.72 14.13 25.71
CA GLN A 795 52.56 12.83 25.04
C GLN A 795 52.89 12.91 23.57
#